data_AF-A0A6C0G3P1-F1
#
_entry.id   AF-A0A6C0G3P1-F1
#
_cell.length_a   1.000
_cell.length_b   1.000
_cell.length_c   1.000
_cell.angle_alpha   90.00
_cell.angle_beta   90.00
_cell.angle_gamma   90.00
#
_symmetry.space_group_name_H-M   'P 1'
#
loop_
_entity.id
_entity.type
_entity.pdbx_description
1 polymer ?
#
loop_
_entity_poly.entity_id
_entity_poly.type
_entity_poly.pdbx_seq_one_letter_code
_entity_poly.pdbx_strand_id
1 'polypeptide(L)'
;MNDRSAAGANPLAEQRTACGRERITIPTYAVGAPSLNPIIGEYRQEKPYPYKMQDEIAEVKADKTYEALVAENEYLKLTVLPELGGRLYSAFDKRNGRELFHRNNVIKPQLIGLTGAWIAGGVEFNFPIGHRPTSLETVEAHVRANADGSASIFVGETDKISGLRFSVELKLMPGKAYIEQTTRIYNPTPVPQRFFHWNTASYPDTDSLVCRYPTRWIIDEQNRIRKPWPYDGHVDVRMARNIEKFSSIFSAMNEEDYFGIYDTDKKAGSVHVGDHREVPGSKFWSWGNHEHGKQWNRLLTDDDGPYMEQQAGNTETQYLYHYLQPNQKHQWSEYWLQAIDTGPFTYANKHVVLTTAFQAEAEGWIALQLSLLANERLPGASVSLLHDDAAVFTAAGDWSPERTEQWQAKLPSACLAEGKLRLTIRDGEGSLLADHLIRHAEEAPDQDEEEVHAQEQDDLTTRLVRLYRAEERHRYQETLELLDDLLATHPDYLEAHVRKAVVQLKMLDYAAAEATVEAAAGLIPFSDELHYYTGLVRYMNGKDKNAKSALLYVNDISAFAPSANLLLGKIALKEKEWSRAERYFAKADMAPGIEGADVLRAYALRQRGDLIQAKRLLANILANDPLRLHAAAELDMLTDGNRCRAIVRDDVHNALILAEWYAELADEDGQRFALSLAADAGTSAGVTGGAGSTGSLGGAGSPGGATGLGSAGSPGGASSLGSATGLGSAGSLGGASSLGSATGLGSAGSLGGASSLGGAGSPGGAESPLVLYHAGYLESMSGNAALASRLYEQAEACSPDGVFPILPLTLLALEDAVRLLGDRAVRALYMSGLIYNAKERYADAGRVWARCIELGFDYSVLYRNYGFLLMEAGKDDEAIEVLEQGLEMLPVNQDIAIYLARLYKRSGRSDKRLKLLQALAGPGLGSQSAVRLSIEIYNELGRYDEAIALLGSFPFSNWENPFKGMPDLRTLYHDAFIGRAKQALREKRWDEAIRDLKGSLSYPGNLRLGVEAGQSFAREYYLLALCYEKKGDFMRSLAHCKQAAQSKPAPDHRHYKEYVKAVQKMTELEWLGFGSGCAE
;
A
#
# COMPACT_ATOMS: atom_id res chain seq x y z
N MET A 1 -66.91 24.24 11.88
CA MET A 1 -66.82 23.91 13.32
C MET A 1 -66.55 22.42 13.44
N ASN A 2 -65.45 21.90 13.98
CA ASN A 2 -64.14 22.42 14.36
C ASN A 2 -63.22 21.18 14.34
N ASP A 3 -62.22 21.21 13.48
CA ASP A 3 -60.80 20.97 13.78
C ASP A 3 -60.42 20.13 15.02
N ARG A 4 -59.61 19.08 14.81
CA ARG A 4 -58.40 18.82 15.61
C ARG A 4 -57.41 17.93 14.85
N SER A 5 -56.59 18.64 14.07
CA SER A 5 -55.12 18.55 14.02
C SER A 5 -54.47 17.20 13.69
N ALA A 6 -54.00 17.15 12.45
CA ALA A 6 -52.82 16.43 12.01
C ALA A 6 -51.62 16.62 12.96
N ALA A 7 -51.09 15.52 13.48
CA ALA A 7 -49.68 15.41 13.80
C ALA A 7 -49.03 14.75 12.58
N GLY A 8 -48.45 15.58 11.71
CA GLY A 8 -47.59 15.12 10.63
C GLY A 8 -46.34 14.50 11.24
N ALA A 9 -46.35 13.17 11.38
CA ALA A 9 -45.11 12.40 11.44
C ALA A 9 -44.43 12.56 10.08
N ASN A 10 -43.29 13.23 10.06
CA ASN A 10 -42.45 13.34 8.88
C ASN A 10 -41.97 11.93 8.49
N PRO A 11 -42.36 11.35 7.34
CA PRO A 11 -41.98 9.98 6.96
C PRO A 11 -40.47 9.78 6.81
N LEU A 12 -39.71 10.88 6.66
CA LEU A 12 -38.25 10.87 6.58
C LEU A 12 -37.56 10.67 7.95
N ALA A 13 -38.30 10.73 9.07
CA ALA A 13 -37.71 10.51 10.39
C ALA A 13 -37.51 9.01 10.73
N GLU A 14 -38.10 8.08 9.97
CA GLU A 14 -38.09 6.64 10.25
C GLU A 14 -37.05 5.82 9.44
N GLN A 15 -36.36 6.42 8.47
CA GLN A 15 -35.31 5.76 7.68
C GLN A 15 -33.93 6.41 7.95
N ARG A 16 -33.31 6.06 9.08
CA ARG A 16 -31.93 6.48 9.38
C ARG A 16 -30.98 5.31 9.17
N THR A 17 -29.89 5.56 8.45
CA THR A 17 -28.76 4.63 8.39
C THR A 17 -28.18 4.47 9.80
N ALA A 18 -28.00 3.23 10.25
CA ALA A 18 -27.35 2.93 11.51
C ALA A 18 -25.84 2.79 11.32
N CYS A 19 -25.04 3.19 12.31
CA CYS A 19 -23.61 2.93 12.29
C CYS A 19 -23.03 2.83 13.70
N GLY A 20 -21.91 2.13 13.84
CA GLY A 20 -21.26 1.96 15.13
C GLY A 20 -20.05 1.05 15.08
N ARG A 21 -19.68 0.58 16.27
CA ARG A 21 -18.60 -0.39 16.49
C ARG A 21 -19.21 -1.69 16.98
N GLU A 22 -18.75 -2.81 16.42
CA GLU A 22 -19.11 -4.16 16.84
C GLU A 22 -17.82 -4.96 17.10
N ARG A 23 -17.95 -6.08 17.82
CA ARG A 23 -16.86 -7.06 17.97
C ARG A 23 -17.23 -8.30 17.19
N ILE A 24 -16.34 -8.73 16.29
CA ILE A 24 -16.52 -9.95 15.51
C ILE A 24 -15.39 -10.91 15.82
N THR A 25 -15.70 -12.20 15.95
CA THR A 25 -14.67 -13.23 16.17
C THR A 25 -14.53 -14.03 14.89
N ILE A 26 -13.31 -14.10 14.38
CA ILE A 26 -12.97 -14.82 13.16
C ILE A 26 -11.82 -15.77 13.49
N PRO A 27 -11.86 -17.04 13.04
CA PRO A 27 -10.70 -17.90 13.07
C PRO A 27 -9.54 -17.27 12.30
N THR A 28 -8.35 -17.19 12.89
CA THR A 28 -7.22 -16.44 12.36
C THR A 28 -5.92 -17.23 12.49
N TYR A 29 -5.19 -17.36 11.39
CA TYR A 29 -3.77 -17.71 11.40
C TYR A 29 -2.99 -16.43 11.69
N ALA A 30 -2.42 -16.33 12.90
CA ALA A 30 -1.76 -15.12 13.35
C ALA A 30 -0.50 -14.82 12.53
N VAL A 31 -0.27 -13.54 12.25
CA VAL A 31 1.04 -13.04 11.83
C VAL A 31 1.94 -13.03 13.07
N GLY A 32 3.15 -13.57 12.94
CA GLY A 32 4.17 -13.61 13.98
C GLY A 32 4.67 -12.21 14.36
N ALA A 33 5.60 -12.15 15.32
CA ALA A 33 6.21 -10.89 15.70
C ALA A 33 6.94 -10.29 14.48
N PRO A 34 6.70 -9.02 14.12
CA PRO A 34 7.39 -8.43 12.97
C PRO A 34 8.91 -8.46 13.16
N SER A 35 9.65 -8.70 12.09
CA SER A 35 11.11 -8.63 12.12
C SER A 35 11.55 -7.22 12.54
N LEU A 36 12.27 -7.14 13.67
CA LEU A 36 12.73 -5.87 14.24
C LEU A 36 13.82 -5.21 13.41
N ASN A 37 14.54 -5.98 12.58
CA ASN A 37 15.68 -5.48 11.81
C ASN A 37 15.63 -6.02 10.38
N PRO A 38 14.64 -5.63 9.57
CA PRO A 38 14.49 -6.12 8.21
C PRO A 38 15.71 -5.73 7.36
N ILE A 39 16.01 -6.57 6.37
CA ILE A 39 17.00 -6.26 5.34
C ILE A 39 16.50 -5.03 4.57
N ILE A 40 17.32 -4.00 4.35
CA ILE A 40 16.84 -2.71 3.79
C ILE A 40 16.97 -2.62 2.26
N GLY A 41 17.78 -3.49 1.63
CA GLY A 41 18.18 -3.33 0.23
C GLY A 41 17.88 -4.47 -0.75
N GLU A 42 17.21 -5.55 -0.33
CA GLU A 42 17.12 -6.79 -1.14
C GLU A 42 15.78 -7.07 -1.84
N TYR A 43 14.79 -6.18 -1.75
CA TYR A 43 13.46 -6.47 -2.30
C TYR A 43 13.41 -6.23 -3.81
N ARG A 44 12.70 -7.09 -4.54
CA ARG A 44 12.70 -7.08 -6.02
C ARG A 44 11.93 -5.93 -6.64
N GLN A 45 10.93 -5.39 -5.93
CA GLN A 45 10.02 -4.36 -6.45
C GLN A 45 10.29 -3.00 -5.80
N GLU A 46 9.91 -2.83 -4.54
CA GLU A 46 10.11 -1.58 -3.78
C GLU A 46 10.74 -1.85 -2.41
N LYS A 47 11.41 -0.84 -1.84
CA LYS A 47 12.05 -0.93 -0.52
C LYS A 47 10.96 -0.73 0.55
N PRO A 48 10.70 -1.70 1.46
CA PRO A 48 9.68 -1.59 2.50
C PRO A 48 10.14 -0.72 3.68
N TYR A 49 11.40 -0.27 3.74
CA TYR A 49 11.84 0.66 4.79
C TYR A 49 11.03 1.97 4.69
N PRO A 50 10.46 2.51 5.80
CA PRO A 50 10.74 2.22 7.21
C PRO A 50 9.69 1.30 7.90
N TYR A 51 9.01 0.43 7.16
CA TYR A 51 8.03 -0.52 7.70
C TYR A 51 8.70 -1.79 8.23
N LYS A 52 8.03 -2.44 9.18
CA LYS A 52 8.45 -3.74 9.75
C LYS A 52 7.98 -4.88 8.83
N MET A 53 8.78 -5.93 8.71
CA MET A 53 8.39 -7.11 7.93
C MET A 53 7.48 -8.02 8.76
N GLN A 54 6.42 -8.50 8.13
CA GLN A 54 5.40 -9.42 8.62
C GLN A 54 5.51 -10.75 7.87
N ASP A 55 6.65 -11.42 8.01
CA ASP A 55 7.05 -12.57 7.19
C ASP A 55 6.98 -13.92 7.91
N GLU A 56 6.48 -13.93 9.16
CA GLU A 56 6.15 -15.13 9.92
C GLU A 56 4.64 -15.32 10.01
N ILE A 57 4.14 -16.51 9.65
CA ILE A 57 2.72 -16.83 9.65
C ILE A 57 2.53 -18.12 10.44
N ALA A 58 1.63 -18.10 11.43
CA ALA A 58 1.31 -19.27 12.22
C ALA A 58 0.70 -20.39 11.36
N GLU A 59 1.04 -21.65 11.69
CA GLU A 59 0.48 -22.82 10.99
C GLU A 59 -0.88 -23.28 11.53
N VAL A 60 -1.26 -22.78 12.70
CA VAL A 60 -2.51 -23.15 13.38
C VAL A 60 -3.34 -21.90 13.58
N LYS A 61 -4.63 -21.97 13.22
CA LYS A 61 -5.58 -20.90 13.48
C LYS A 61 -6.09 -20.91 14.92
N ALA A 62 -6.36 -19.73 15.45
CA ALA A 62 -7.08 -19.54 16.70
C ALA A 62 -8.15 -18.46 16.52
N ASP A 63 -9.21 -18.50 17.33
CA ASP A 63 -10.23 -17.46 17.31
C ASP A 63 -9.62 -16.13 17.77
N LYS A 64 -9.71 -15.11 16.91
CA LYS A 64 -9.34 -13.73 17.23
C LYS A 64 -10.57 -12.84 17.14
N THR A 65 -10.79 -12.04 18.17
CA THR A 65 -11.81 -10.99 18.17
C THR A 65 -11.23 -9.70 17.61
N TYR A 66 -11.90 -9.12 16.62
CA TYR A 66 -11.57 -7.85 15.98
C TYR A 66 -12.60 -6.79 16.34
N GLU A 67 -12.16 -5.53 16.46
CA GLU A 67 -13.07 -4.39 16.37
C GLU A 67 -13.49 -4.17 14.91
N ALA A 68 -14.80 -4.07 14.68
CA ALA A 68 -15.38 -3.80 13.38
C ALA A 68 -16.15 -2.48 13.37
N LEU A 69 -15.94 -1.66 12.34
CA LEU A 69 -16.78 -0.50 12.05
C LEU A 69 -17.91 -0.93 11.14
N VAL A 70 -19.15 -0.58 11.50
CA VAL A 70 -20.35 -1.02 10.80
C VAL A 70 -21.19 0.17 10.38
N ALA A 71 -21.72 0.11 9.15
CA ALA A 71 -22.74 1.03 8.63
C ALA A 71 -23.82 0.21 7.92
N GLU A 72 -25.09 0.53 8.14
CA GLU A 72 -26.22 -0.26 7.64
C GLU A 72 -27.41 0.64 7.26
N ASN A 73 -27.94 0.49 6.04
CA ASN A 73 -29.20 1.09 5.59
C ASN A 73 -30.24 -0.01 5.29
N GLU A 74 -31.33 0.27 4.58
CA GLU A 74 -32.38 -0.70 4.28
C GLU A 74 -31.92 -1.90 3.44
N TYR A 75 -30.84 -1.75 2.66
CA TYR A 75 -30.40 -2.74 1.67
C TYR A 75 -29.03 -3.34 1.99
N LEU A 76 -28.09 -2.55 2.49
CA LEU A 76 -26.68 -2.94 2.66
C LEU A 76 -26.24 -2.86 4.12
N LYS A 77 -25.40 -3.81 4.55
CA LYS A 77 -24.61 -3.74 5.79
C LYS A 77 -23.13 -3.87 5.45
N LEU A 78 -22.35 -2.84 5.78
CA LEU A 78 -20.90 -2.80 5.62
C LEU A 78 -20.20 -3.16 6.92
N THR A 79 -19.11 -3.91 6.82
CA THR A 79 -18.21 -4.23 7.94
C THR A 79 -16.78 -3.94 7.51
N VAL A 80 -16.12 -2.99 8.18
CA VAL A 80 -14.73 -2.60 7.95
C VAL A 80 -13.88 -3.00 9.14
N LEU A 81 -12.68 -3.54 8.89
CA LEU A 81 -11.75 -4.00 9.93
C LEU A 81 -10.50 -3.12 9.98
N PRO A 82 -10.43 -2.13 10.90
CA PRO A 82 -9.26 -1.25 11.02
C PRO A 82 -7.95 -2.01 11.24
N GLU A 83 -7.97 -3.09 12.03
CA GLU A 83 -6.80 -3.96 12.32
C GLU A 83 -6.25 -4.72 11.11
N LEU A 84 -6.99 -4.79 10.00
CA LEU A 84 -6.60 -5.49 8.77
C LEU A 84 -6.49 -4.49 7.61
N GLY A 85 -5.75 -3.40 7.82
CA GLY A 85 -5.56 -2.35 6.81
C GLY A 85 -6.82 -1.54 6.51
N GLY A 86 -7.85 -1.57 7.38
CA GLY A 86 -9.12 -0.89 7.09
C GLY A 86 -9.89 -1.52 5.94
N ARG A 87 -9.68 -2.83 5.71
CA ARG A 87 -10.34 -3.60 4.65
C ARG A 87 -11.85 -3.55 4.81
N LEU A 88 -12.57 -3.32 3.71
CA LEU A 88 -14.01 -3.58 3.63
C LEU A 88 -14.20 -5.09 3.59
N TYR A 89 -14.33 -5.69 4.78
CA TYR A 89 -14.34 -7.13 4.98
C TYR A 89 -15.66 -7.78 4.52
N SER A 90 -16.78 -7.09 4.72
CA SER A 90 -18.12 -7.54 4.30
C SER A 90 -18.94 -6.38 3.76
N ALA A 91 -19.70 -6.67 2.72
CA ALA A 91 -20.71 -5.78 2.15
C ALA A 91 -21.93 -6.65 1.85
N PHE A 92 -22.75 -6.87 2.86
CA PHE A 92 -23.88 -7.80 2.81
C PHE A 92 -25.12 -7.12 2.23
N ASP A 93 -25.69 -7.70 1.16
CA ASP A 93 -26.92 -7.26 0.54
C ASP A 93 -28.12 -8.03 1.10
N LYS A 94 -28.98 -7.32 1.83
CA LYS A 94 -30.17 -7.86 2.51
C LYS A 94 -31.28 -8.25 1.53
N ARG A 95 -31.24 -7.77 0.29
CA ARG A 95 -32.28 -8.04 -0.71
C ARG A 95 -32.24 -9.49 -1.20
N ASN A 96 -31.04 -10.07 -1.28
CA ASN A 96 -30.84 -11.46 -1.72
C ASN A 96 -30.09 -12.34 -0.69
N GLY A 97 -29.65 -11.76 0.43
CA GLY A 97 -28.96 -12.48 1.50
C GLY A 97 -27.54 -12.90 1.13
N ARG A 98 -26.84 -12.14 0.28
CA ARG A 98 -25.50 -12.48 -0.23
C ARG A 98 -24.51 -11.35 0.01
N GLU A 99 -23.24 -11.70 0.06
CA GLU A 99 -22.17 -10.70 0.01
C GLU A 99 -22.02 -10.14 -1.41
N LEU A 100 -21.75 -8.84 -1.50
CA LEU A 100 -21.33 -8.19 -2.73
C LEU A 100 -19.92 -8.62 -3.15
N PHE A 101 -19.06 -8.92 -2.18
CA PHE A 101 -17.67 -9.34 -2.38
C PHE A 101 -17.38 -10.72 -1.76
N HIS A 102 -16.30 -11.38 -2.14
CA HIS A 102 -15.86 -12.63 -1.51
C HIS A 102 -15.48 -12.36 -0.05
N ARG A 103 -16.30 -12.84 0.90
CA ARG A 103 -16.00 -12.79 2.33
C ARG A 103 -15.37 -14.10 2.78
N ASN A 104 -14.10 -14.05 3.15
CA ASN A 104 -13.38 -15.18 3.72
C ASN A 104 -13.77 -15.35 5.20
N ASN A 105 -14.26 -16.53 5.58
CA ASN A 105 -14.66 -16.86 6.96
C ASN A 105 -13.46 -17.20 7.85
N VAL A 106 -12.25 -17.18 7.31
CA VAL A 106 -10.99 -17.31 8.04
C VAL A 106 -10.02 -16.18 7.64
N ILE A 107 -9.27 -15.63 8.59
CA ILE A 107 -8.14 -14.76 8.26
C ILE A 107 -6.92 -15.65 8.10
N LYS A 108 -6.52 -15.91 6.85
CA LYS A 108 -5.41 -16.82 6.51
C LYS A 108 -4.37 -16.10 5.64
N PRO A 109 -3.42 -15.38 6.25
CA PRO A 109 -2.41 -14.65 5.52
C PRO A 109 -1.48 -15.56 4.71
N GLN A 110 -0.96 -15.06 3.59
CA GLN A 110 0.17 -15.63 2.84
C GLN A 110 1.21 -14.55 2.55
N LEU A 111 2.43 -14.96 2.19
CA LEU A 111 3.52 -14.04 1.87
C LEU A 111 3.34 -13.49 0.44
N ILE A 112 2.53 -12.44 0.32
CA ILE A 112 2.16 -11.76 -0.94
C ILE A 112 2.43 -10.25 -0.84
N GLY A 113 2.08 -9.62 0.29
CA GLY A 113 2.21 -8.18 0.46
C GLY A 113 3.65 -7.68 0.51
N LEU A 114 3.86 -6.36 0.38
CA LEU A 114 5.20 -5.77 0.36
C LEU A 114 6.00 -6.10 1.64
N THR A 115 5.34 -6.09 2.79
CA THR A 115 5.92 -6.47 4.09
C THR A 115 5.82 -7.96 4.38
N GLY A 116 5.29 -8.79 3.47
CA GLY A 116 5.09 -10.22 3.66
C GLY A 116 3.61 -10.59 3.71
N ALA A 117 3.02 -10.56 4.90
CA ALA A 117 1.66 -11.06 5.12
C ALA A 117 0.58 -10.24 4.38
N TRP A 118 -0.34 -10.96 3.73
CA TRP A 118 -1.52 -10.41 3.05
C TRP A 118 -2.66 -11.43 3.03
N ILE A 119 -3.92 -10.97 2.97
CA ILE A 119 -5.12 -11.82 2.99
C ILE A 119 -6.02 -11.59 1.78
N ALA A 120 -6.67 -12.66 1.33
CA ALA A 120 -7.72 -12.60 0.32
C ALA A 120 -9.09 -12.22 0.93
N GLY A 121 -9.95 -11.63 0.11
CA GLY A 121 -11.33 -11.30 0.46
C GLY A 121 -11.61 -9.82 0.67
N GLY A 122 -12.87 -9.43 0.55
CA GLY A 122 -13.35 -8.05 0.71
C GLY A 122 -12.81 -7.10 -0.36
N VAL A 123 -12.63 -5.83 0.03
CA VAL A 123 -11.96 -4.79 -0.75
C VAL A 123 -10.74 -4.25 0.00
N GLU A 124 -9.56 -4.39 -0.63
CA GLU A 124 -8.33 -3.71 -0.22
C GLU A 124 -8.18 -2.38 -0.96
N PHE A 125 -7.77 -1.33 -0.25
CA PHE A 125 -7.46 -0.02 -0.83
C PHE A 125 -5.95 0.11 -1.03
N ASN A 126 -5.46 -0.23 -2.22
CA ASN A 126 -4.02 -0.14 -2.51
C ASN A 126 -3.58 1.31 -2.65
N PHE A 127 -2.59 1.72 -1.87
CA PHE A 127 -1.99 3.05 -1.87
C PHE A 127 -0.67 3.05 -1.05
N PRO A 128 0.38 3.78 -1.45
CA PRO A 128 0.60 4.41 -2.76
C PRO A 128 1.09 3.39 -3.80
N ILE A 129 1.02 2.09 -3.48
CA ILE A 129 1.44 0.94 -4.28
C ILE A 129 0.51 -0.25 -4.04
N GLY A 130 0.58 -1.27 -4.91
CA GLY A 130 -0.14 -2.53 -4.75
C GLY A 130 0.28 -3.27 -3.48
N HIS A 131 -0.71 -3.88 -2.79
CA HIS A 131 -0.54 -4.60 -1.53
C HIS A 131 0.34 -3.85 -0.53
N ARG A 132 -0.16 -2.66 -0.17
CA ARG A 132 0.56 -1.64 0.60
C ARG A 132 1.17 -2.19 1.91
N PRO A 133 2.23 -1.57 2.46
CA PRO A 133 2.91 -2.08 3.65
C PRO A 133 2.01 -2.35 4.87
N THR A 134 0.93 -1.58 5.00
CA THR A 134 0.00 -1.61 6.13
C THR A 134 -1.25 -2.46 5.88
N SER A 135 -1.27 -3.31 4.85
CA SER A 135 -2.43 -4.16 4.51
C SER A 135 -2.94 -5.05 5.64
N LEU A 136 -2.08 -5.38 6.61
CA LEU A 136 -2.42 -6.10 7.85
C LEU A 136 -1.97 -5.36 9.12
N GLU A 137 -1.68 -4.07 9.01
CA GLU A 137 -1.52 -3.21 10.17
C GLU A 137 -2.85 -2.56 10.53
N THR A 138 -2.98 -2.14 11.78
CA THR A 138 -4.13 -1.31 12.14
C THR A 138 -3.98 0.03 11.43
N VAL A 139 -5.03 0.59 10.83
CA VAL A 139 -5.02 1.96 10.23
C VAL A 139 -5.96 2.95 10.92
N GLU A 140 -5.85 4.23 10.60
CA GLU A 140 -6.74 5.27 11.13
C GLU A 140 -8.16 5.00 10.61
N ALA A 141 -9.15 5.02 11.51
CA ALA A 141 -10.52 4.77 11.10
C ALA A 141 -11.54 5.50 11.98
N HIS A 142 -12.65 5.92 11.38
CA HIS A 142 -13.72 6.64 12.06
C HIS A 142 -15.08 6.25 11.49
N VAL A 143 -16.11 6.18 12.32
CA VAL A 143 -17.50 5.92 11.89
C VAL A 143 -18.41 7.02 12.40
N ARG A 144 -19.29 7.53 11.53
CA ARG A 144 -20.14 8.69 11.84
C ARG A 144 -21.51 8.60 11.17
N ALA A 145 -22.55 8.93 11.93
CA ALA A 145 -23.86 9.28 11.40
C ALA A 145 -23.89 10.75 10.99
N ASN A 146 -24.31 11.03 9.76
CA ASN A 146 -24.32 12.36 9.16
C ASN A 146 -25.68 13.06 9.37
N ALA A 147 -25.68 14.40 9.23
CA ALA A 147 -26.88 15.21 9.44
C ALA A 147 -27.99 14.97 8.40
N ASP A 148 -27.63 14.45 7.22
CA ASP A 148 -28.54 14.08 6.13
C ASP A 148 -29.14 12.68 6.28
N GLY A 149 -28.85 11.98 7.40
CA GLY A 149 -29.36 10.63 7.68
C GLY A 149 -28.47 9.50 7.12
N SER A 150 -27.43 9.81 6.35
CA SER A 150 -26.44 8.84 5.89
C SER A 150 -25.48 8.41 7.00
N ALA A 151 -24.75 7.31 6.78
CA ALA A 151 -23.62 6.94 7.61
C ALA A 151 -22.35 6.76 6.78
N SER A 152 -21.22 7.20 7.34
CA SER A 152 -19.90 7.12 6.72
C SER A 152 -18.93 6.32 7.60
N ILE A 153 -18.15 5.45 6.98
CA ILE A 153 -16.92 4.87 7.56
C ILE A 153 -15.72 5.47 6.82
N PHE A 154 -14.78 6.03 7.57
CA PHE A 154 -13.53 6.58 7.06
C PHE A 154 -12.39 5.63 7.41
N VAL A 155 -11.49 5.40 6.46
CA VAL A 155 -10.19 4.74 6.67
C VAL A 155 -9.10 5.57 6.02
N GLY A 156 -7.90 5.62 6.61
CA GLY A 156 -6.80 6.39 6.05
C GLY A 156 -5.48 6.20 6.77
N GLU A 157 -4.41 6.72 6.18
CA GLU A 157 -3.08 6.76 6.79
C GLU A 157 -2.18 7.79 6.11
N THR A 158 -1.00 8.01 6.69
CA THR A 158 0.11 8.73 6.06
C THR A 158 1.21 7.73 5.71
N ASP A 159 1.58 7.64 4.43
CA ASP A 159 2.65 6.75 3.99
C ASP A 159 4.02 7.25 4.48
N LYS A 160 4.75 6.38 5.17
CA LYS A 160 6.04 6.69 5.81
C LYS A 160 7.17 6.91 4.81
N ILE A 161 7.02 6.47 3.55
CA ILE A 161 8.06 6.59 2.51
C ILE A 161 7.94 7.93 1.76
N SER A 162 6.75 8.20 1.22
CA SER A 162 6.47 9.37 0.39
C SER A 162 5.98 10.57 1.18
N GLY A 163 5.46 10.36 2.39
CA GLY A 163 4.75 11.38 3.17
C GLY A 163 3.36 11.71 2.62
N LEU A 164 2.89 11.02 1.57
CA LEU A 164 1.55 11.21 1.04
C LEU A 164 0.50 10.73 2.04
N ARG A 165 -0.66 11.39 2.05
CA ARG A 165 -1.81 10.98 2.86
C ARG A 165 -2.91 10.45 1.97
N PHE A 166 -3.54 9.35 2.37
CA PHE A 166 -4.77 8.88 1.74
C PHE A 166 -5.92 8.76 2.75
N SER A 167 -7.15 8.91 2.26
CA SER A 167 -8.34 8.48 2.97
C SER A 167 -9.41 7.97 2.01
N VAL A 168 -10.21 7.02 2.47
CA VAL A 168 -11.40 6.50 1.79
C VAL A 168 -12.59 6.68 2.73
N GLU A 169 -13.66 7.27 2.22
CA GLU A 169 -14.97 7.34 2.86
C GLU A 169 -15.92 6.36 2.17
N LEU A 170 -16.49 5.42 2.93
CA LEU A 170 -17.57 4.53 2.50
C LEU A 170 -18.88 5.03 3.09
N LYS A 171 -19.78 5.52 2.25
CA LYS A 171 -21.04 6.13 2.65
C LYS A 171 -22.24 5.31 2.21
N LEU A 172 -23.19 5.13 3.13
CA LEU A 172 -24.51 4.58 2.86
C LEU A 172 -25.59 5.64 3.05
N MET A 173 -26.30 5.95 1.97
CA MET A 173 -27.45 6.85 1.96
C MET A 173 -28.74 6.08 2.27
N PRO A 174 -29.71 6.66 3.00
CA PRO A 174 -31.04 6.08 3.12
C PRO A 174 -31.70 5.89 1.74
N GLY A 175 -32.38 4.75 1.54
CA GLY A 175 -33.14 4.50 0.31
C GLY A 175 -32.32 4.19 -0.95
N LYS A 176 -30.99 4.05 -0.84
CA LYS A 176 -30.10 3.71 -1.96
C LYS A 176 -29.37 2.39 -1.74
N ALA A 177 -29.32 1.53 -2.76
CA ALA A 177 -28.71 0.20 -2.71
C ALA A 177 -27.32 0.17 -3.36
N TYR A 178 -26.48 1.15 -3.02
CA TYR A 178 -25.08 1.20 -3.43
C TYR A 178 -24.21 1.76 -2.30
N ILE A 179 -22.93 1.44 -2.36
CA ILE A 179 -21.87 2.05 -1.56
C ILE A 179 -21.34 3.24 -2.35
N GLU A 180 -21.40 4.45 -1.80
CA GLU A 180 -20.67 5.60 -2.34
C GLU A 180 -19.29 5.64 -1.70
N GLN A 181 -18.25 5.50 -2.51
CA GLN A 181 -16.86 5.57 -2.09
C GLN A 181 -16.27 6.93 -2.52
N THR A 182 -15.69 7.68 -1.60
CA THR A 182 -14.89 8.88 -1.92
C THR A 182 -13.45 8.66 -1.51
N THR A 183 -12.54 8.63 -2.48
CA THR A 183 -11.09 8.52 -2.25
C THR A 183 -10.45 9.91 -2.28
N ARG A 184 -9.52 10.18 -1.37
CA ARG A 184 -8.78 11.43 -1.27
C ARG A 184 -7.30 11.13 -1.11
N ILE A 185 -6.46 11.74 -1.95
CA ILE A 185 -5.01 11.65 -1.85
C ILE A 185 -4.44 13.05 -1.80
N TYR A 186 -3.54 13.30 -0.85
CA TYR A 186 -2.95 14.59 -0.59
C TYR A 186 -1.44 14.48 -0.50
N ASN A 187 -0.73 15.37 -1.20
CA ASN A 187 0.69 15.57 -1.08
C ASN A 187 1.00 16.74 -0.12
N PRO A 188 1.31 16.50 1.17
CA PRO A 188 1.70 17.57 2.08
C PRO A 188 3.10 18.13 1.80
N THR A 189 3.91 17.45 0.99
CA THR A 189 5.32 17.79 0.80
C THR A 189 5.50 18.93 -0.20
N PRO A 190 6.60 19.71 -0.10
CA PRO A 190 6.87 20.82 -1.02
C PRO A 190 7.49 20.36 -2.35
N VAL A 191 7.49 19.05 -2.65
CA VAL A 191 8.00 18.47 -3.89
C VAL A 191 6.95 17.57 -4.53
N PRO A 192 6.99 17.33 -5.85
CA PRO A 192 6.07 16.41 -6.51
C PRO A 192 6.24 14.99 -5.96
N GLN A 193 5.14 14.27 -5.75
CA GLN A 193 5.15 12.88 -5.32
C GLN A 193 4.35 12.02 -6.30
N ARG A 194 4.91 10.85 -6.65
CA ARG A 194 4.16 9.85 -7.43
C ARG A 194 3.12 9.21 -6.52
N PHE A 195 1.97 8.87 -7.06
CA PHE A 195 0.93 8.15 -6.35
C PHE A 195 0.21 7.20 -7.29
N PHE A 196 -0.44 6.23 -6.68
CA PHE A 196 -1.25 5.21 -7.31
C PHE A 196 -2.33 4.77 -6.32
N HIS A 197 -3.53 4.47 -6.83
CA HIS A 197 -4.63 3.96 -6.04
C HIS A 197 -5.46 2.95 -6.81
N TRP A 198 -5.64 1.77 -6.23
CA TRP A 198 -6.50 0.73 -6.77
C TRP A 198 -7.36 0.10 -5.67
N ASN A 199 -8.65 -0.02 -5.94
CA ASN A 199 -9.55 -0.87 -5.17
C ASN A 199 -9.38 -2.30 -5.65
N THR A 200 -8.88 -3.20 -4.81
CA THR A 200 -8.81 -4.63 -5.09
C THR A 200 -9.99 -5.31 -4.41
N ALA A 201 -11.12 -5.38 -5.12
CA ALA A 201 -12.30 -6.11 -4.68
C ALA A 201 -12.22 -7.57 -5.16
N SER A 202 -12.81 -8.48 -4.40
CA SER A 202 -12.80 -9.91 -4.71
C SER A 202 -14.21 -10.45 -4.82
N TYR A 203 -14.41 -11.52 -5.59
CA TYR A 203 -15.67 -12.22 -5.76
C TYR A 203 -15.43 -13.71 -5.94
N PRO A 204 -16.35 -14.60 -5.50
CA PRO A 204 -16.15 -16.04 -5.64
C PRO A 204 -15.94 -16.44 -7.11
N ASP A 205 -14.88 -17.20 -7.38
CA ASP A 205 -14.55 -17.71 -8.71
C ASP A 205 -15.37 -18.98 -8.97
N THR A 206 -16.31 -18.93 -9.90
CA THR A 206 -17.22 -20.02 -10.23
C THR A 206 -17.21 -20.30 -11.73
N ASP A 207 -17.58 -21.53 -12.10
CA ASP A 207 -17.64 -21.92 -13.52
C ASP A 207 -18.67 -21.11 -14.33
N SER A 208 -19.64 -20.49 -13.64
CA SER A 208 -20.74 -19.68 -14.17
C SER A 208 -20.45 -18.17 -14.17
N LEU A 209 -19.25 -17.76 -13.74
CA LEU A 209 -18.85 -16.36 -13.61
C LEU A 209 -18.46 -15.75 -14.97
N VAL A 210 -19.07 -14.60 -15.26
CA VAL A 210 -18.88 -13.84 -16.51
C VAL A 210 -18.32 -12.45 -16.21
N CYS A 211 -17.15 -12.15 -16.77
CA CYS A 211 -16.50 -10.84 -16.74
C CYS A 211 -17.10 -9.89 -17.79
N ARG A 212 -17.29 -8.63 -17.40
CA ARG A 212 -17.90 -7.58 -18.23
C ARG A 212 -17.05 -6.31 -18.20
N TYR A 213 -16.61 -5.89 -19.38
CA TYR A 213 -16.00 -4.59 -19.62
C TYR A 213 -16.77 -3.80 -20.67
N PRO A 214 -16.76 -2.45 -20.59
CA PRO A 214 -17.29 -1.57 -21.61
C PRO A 214 -16.17 -1.19 -22.61
N THR A 215 -15.47 -2.19 -23.14
CA THR A 215 -14.31 -1.97 -24.01
C THR A 215 -14.27 -2.95 -25.17
N ARG A 216 -13.50 -2.57 -26.19
CA ARG A 216 -13.06 -3.41 -27.31
C ARG A 216 -11.66 -4.00 -27.09
N TRP A 217 -10.93 -3.55 -26.06
CA TRP A 217 -9.51 -3.84 -25.90
C TRP A 217 -9.14 -4.26 -24.49
N ILE A 218 -8.25 -5.25 -24.41
CA ILE A 218 -7.42 -5.50 -23.23
C ILE A 218 -6.00 -5.02 -23.50
N ILE A 219 -5.23 -4.80 -22.44
CA ILE A 219 -3.85 -4.30 -22.52
C ILE A 219 -2.89 -5.12 -21.66
N ASP A 220 -1.70 -5.39 -22.20
CA ASP A 220 -0.61 -5.99 -21.44
C ASP A 220 -0.06 -5.00 -20.42
N GLU A 221 0.11 -5.46 -19.18
CA GLU A 221 0.47 -4.61 -18.05
C GLU A 221 1.83 -3.91 -18.22
N GLN A 222 2.83 -4.62 -18.76
CA GLN A 222 4.22 -4.15 -18.82
C GLN A 222 4.57 -3.51 -20.16
N ASN A 223 4.26 -4.20 -21.26
CA ASN A 223 4.61 -3.77 -22.61
C ASN A 223 3.55 -2.85 -23.23
N ARG A 224 2.37 -2.76 -22.61
CA ARG A 224 1.24 -1.91 -23.04
C ARG A 224 0.71 -2.26 -24.44
N ILE A 225 0.92 -3.51 -24.86
CA ILE A 225 0.39 -4.04 -26.12
C ILE A 225 -1.10 -4.31 -25.94
N ARG A 226 -1.92 -3.76 -26.83
CA ARG A 226 -3.37 -3.97 -26.83
C ARG A 226 -3.76 -5.21 -27.61
N LYS A 227 -4.80 -5.91 -27.16
CA LYS A 227 -5.38 -7.07 -27.84
C LYS A 227 -6.91 -6.95 -27.85
N PRO A 228 -7.61 -7.50 -28.86
CA PRO A 228 -9.07 -7.47 -28.89
C PRO A 228 -9.69 -8.20 -27.69
N TRP A 229 -10.54 -7.49 -26.92
CA TRP A 229 -11.41 -8.13 -25.95
C TRP A 229 -12.47 -8.95 -26.72
N PRO A 230 -12.77 -10.21 -26.33
CA PRO A 230 -12.45 -10.86 -25.06
C PRO A 230 -11.36 -11.94 -25.09
N TYR A 231 -10.45 -11.93 -26.06
CA TYR A 231 -9.53 -13.06 -26.26
C TYR A 231 -8.11 -12.72 -25.79
N ASP A 232 -7.51 -13.59 -24.97
CA ASP A 232 -6.05 -13.67 -24.81
C ASP A 232 -5.53 -14.82 -25.67
N GLY A 233 -5.02 -14.49 -26.86
CA GLY A 233 -4.71 -15.46 -27.90
C GLY A 233 -6.00 -16.11 -28.43
N HIS A 234 -6.18 -17.40 -28.17
CA HIS A 234 -7.38 -18.16 -28.57
C HIS A 234 -8.33 -18.46 -27.40
N VAL A 235 -8.02 -17.96 -26.20
CA VAL A 235 -8.81 -18.22 -24.99
C VAL A 235 -9.77 -17.07 -24.76
N ASP A 236 -11.08 -17.37 -24.73
CA ASP A 236 -12.11 -16.41 -24.34
C ASP A 236 -12.08 -16.18 -22.83
N VAL A 237 -11.52 -15.05 -22.41
CA VAL A 237 -11.33 -14.70 -21.00
C VAL A 237 -12.54 -13.99 -20.38
N ARG A 238 -13.70 -13.95 -21.06
CA ARG A 238 -14.98 -13.56 -20.41
C ARG A 238 -15.42 -14.55 -19.35
N MET A 239 -15.11 -15.83 -19.55
CA MET A 239 -15.58 -16.91 -18.68
C MET A 239 -14.45 -17.32 -17.75
N ALA A 240 -14.64 -17.19 -16.44
CA ALA A 240 -13.59 -17.48 -15.47
C ALA A 240 -13.05 -18.92 -15.60
N ARG A 241 -13.95 -19.89 -15.89
CA ARG A 241 -13.58 -21.29 -16.16
C ARG A 241 -12.57 -21.51 -17.29
N ASN A 242 -12.43 -20.57 -18.22
CA ASN A 242 -11.49 -20.70 -19.34
C ASN A 242 -10.07 -20.25 -18.97
N ILE A 243 -9.89 -19.59 -17.82
CA ILE A 243 -8.62 -19.03 -17.39
C ILE A 243 -7.82 -20.12 -16.66
N GLU A 244 -6.84 -20.71 -17.34
CA GLU A 244 -6.04 -21.82 -16.78
C GLU A 244 -4.84 -21.35 -15.95
N LYS A 245 -4.18 -20.28 -16.40
CA LYS A 245 -2.95 -19.75 -15.82
C LYS A 245 -3.25 -18.51 -14.96
N PHE A 246 -2.22 -18.04 -14.26
CA PHE A 246 -2.25 -16.75 -13.59
C PHE A 246 -2.44 -15.67 -14.65
N SER A 247 -3.48 -14.87 -14.50
CA SER A 247 -3.87 -13.91 -15.52
C SER A 247 -4.27 -12.59 -14.90
N SER A 248 -3.52 -11.54 -15.26
CA SER A 248 -3.94 -10.15 -15.17
C SER A 248 -4.58 -9.74 -16.49
N ILE A 249 -5.86 -9.42 -16.47
CA ILE A 249 -6.61 -8.98 -17.65
C ILE A 249 -7.01 -7.53 -17.40
N PHE A 250 -6.27 -6.59 -18.00
CA PHE A 250 -6.59 -5.16 -17.91
C PHE A 250 -7.43 -4.74 -19.10
N SER A 251 -8.46 -3.92 -18.89
CA SER A 251 -9.12 -3.22 -19.99
C SER A 251 -8.27 -2.04 -20.48
N ALA A 252 -8.49 -1.62 -21.71
CA ALA A 252 -7.94 -0.38 -22.26
C ALA A 252 -9.04 0.40 -22.97
N MET A 253 -8.96 1.73 -22.97
CA MET A 253 -9.93 2.60 -23.68
C MET A 253 -11.39 2.26 -23.34
N ASN A 254 -11.73 2.23 -22.04
CA ASN A 254 -13.10 2.08 -21.59
C ASN A 254 -13.99 3.17 -22.23
N GLU A 255 -15.15 2.78 -22.74
CA GLU A 255 -16.09 3.66 -23.43
C GLU A 255 -17.24 4.14 -22.52
N GLU A 256 -17.42 3.49 -21.36
CA GLU A 256 -18.47 3.76 -20.38
C GLU A 256 -17.91 3.67 -18.96
N ASP A 257 -18.64 4.22 -17.99
CA ASP A 257 -18.22 4.39 -16.59
C ASP A 257 -18.45 3.17 -15.69
N TYR A 258 -18.56 1.95 -16.23
CA TYR A 258 -18.89 0.76 -15.44
C TYR A 258 -18.09 -0.48 -15.83
N PHE A 259 -17.85 -1.39 -14.90
CA PHE A 259 -17.42 -2.75 -15.23
C PHE A 259 -17.78 -3.72 -14.08
N GLY A 260 -17.61 -5.02 -14.31
CA GLY A 260 -17.73 -5.99 -13.23
C GLY A 260 -18.01 -7.40 -13.69
N ILE A 261 -18.69 -8.15 -12.84
CA ILE A 261 -18.84 -9.61 -12.96
C ILE A 261 -20.24 -10.05 -12.62
N TYR A 262 -20.71 -11.12 -13.26
CA TYR A 262 -22.02 -11.70 -13.00
C TYR A 262 -21.93 -13.23 -12.96
N ASP A 263 -22.42 -13.82 -11.88
CA ASP A 263 -22.54 -15.27 -11.72
C ASP A 263 -23.94 -15.71 -12.14
N THR A 264 -24.02 -16.43 -13.25
CA THR A 264 -25.29 -16.81 -13.88
C THR A 264 -26.08 -17.84 -13.07
N ASP A 265 -25.41 -18.70 -12.30
CA ASP A 265 -26.07 -19.70 -11.44
C ASP A 265 -26.59 -19.04 -10.16
N LYS A 266 -25.84 -18.09 -9.59
CA LYS A 266 -26.27 -17.33 -8.42
C LYS A 266 -27.26 -16.22 -8.75
N LYS A 267 -27.39 -15.87 -10.03
CA LYS A 267 -28.18 -14.74 -10.55
C LYS A 267 -27.81 -13.42 -9.90
N ALA A 268 -26.54 -13.25 -9.55
CA ALA A 268 -26.04 -12.07 -8.88
C ALA A 268 -24.61 -11.72 -9.30
N GLY A 269 -24.24 -10.45 -9.19
CA GLY A 269 -22.92 -9.97 -9.60
C GLY A 269 -22.52 -8.65 -8.95
N SER A 270 -21.23 -8.37 -8.92
CA SER A 270 -20.67 -7.10 -8.46
C SER A 270 -20.45 -6.16 -9.65
N VAL A 271 -20.87 -4.90 -9.49
CA VAL A 271 -20.71 -3.83 -10.46
C VAL A 271 -19.97 -2.68 -9.79
N HIS A 272 -18.94 -2.21 -10.47
CA HIS A 272 -18.25 -0.95 -10.16
C HIS A 272 -18.70 0.11 -11.16
N VAL A 273 -18.90 1.33 -10.67
CA VAL A 273 -19.19 2.52 -11.48
C VAL A 273 -18.28 3.67 -11.05
N GLY A 274 -17.60 4.32 -11.99
CA GLY A 274 -16.78 5.51 -11.76
C GLY A 274 -16.40 6.19 -13.07
N ASP A 275 -16.23 7.52 -13.04
CA ASP A 275 -15.83 8.29 -14.23
C ASP A 275 -14.50 7.73 -14.75
N HIS A 276 -14.51 7.13 -15.94
CA HIS A 276 -13.33 6.46 -16.50
C HIS A 276 -12.19 7.46 -16.84
N ARG A 277 -12.42 8.77 -16.72
CA ARG A 277 -11.36 9.79 -16.79
C ARG A 277 -10.64 9.99 -15.46
N GLU A 278 -11.30 9.71 -14.33
CA GLU A 278 -10.72 9.72 -12.98
C GLU A 278 -10.19 8.32 -12.59
N VAL A 279 -10.92 7.27 -12.97
CA VAL A 279 -10.61 5.86 -12.70
C VAL A 279 -10.58 5.02 -13.99
N PRO A 280 -9.62 5.27 -14.90
CA PRO A 280 -9.53 4.55 -16.18
C PRO A 280 -9.21 3.06 -16.04
N GLY A 281 -8.63 2.64 -14.92
CA GLY A 281 -8.16 1.27 -14.71
C GLY A 281 -9.30 0.32 -14.37
N SER A 282 -9.40 -0.78 -15.12
CA SER A 282 -10.26 -1.91 -14.76
C SER A 282 -9.53 -3.22 -15.02
N LYS A 283 -9.47 -4.11 -14.02
CA LYS A 283 -8.68 -5.35 -14.07
C LYS A 283 -9.47 -6.51 -13.50
N PHE A 284 -9.41 -7.66 -14.19
CA PHE A 284 -9.73 -8.95 -13.60
C PHE A 284 -8.43 -9.70 -13.35
N TRP A 285 -8.31 -10.25 -12.15
CA TRP A 285 -7.17 -11.08 -11.80
C TRP A 285 -7.63 -12.44 -11.27
N SER A 286 -7.05 -13.51 -11.80
CA SER A 286 -7.33 -14.88 -11.37
C SER A 286 -6.05 -15.68 -11.23
N TRP A 287 -6.01 -16.50 -10.18
CA TRP A 287 -5.01 -17.55 -9.99
C TRP A 287 -5.03 -18.61 -11.10
N GLY A 288 -6.15 -18.73 -11.83
CA GLY A 288 -6.39 -19.74 -12.84
C GLY A 288 -6.78 -21.11 -12.28
N ASN A 289 -7.35 -21.95 -13.14
CA ASN A 289 -7.90 -23.27 -12.76
C ASN A 289 -6.89 -24.43 -12.82
N HIS A 290 -5.62 -24.18 -13.19
CA HIS A 290 -4.55 -25.18 -13.16
C HIS A 290 -4.07 -25.46 -11.72
N GLU A 291 -3.30 -26.54 -11.51
CA GLU A 291 -2.94 -27.01 -10.16
C GLU A 291 -2.18 -25.96 -9.32
N HIS A 292 -1.32 -25.14 -9.94
CA HIS A 292 -0.66 -24.03 -9.23
C HIS A 292 -1.67 -23.00 -8.71
N GLY A 293 -2.64 -22.57 -9.52
CA GLY A 293 -3.66 -21.61 -9.10
C GLY A 293 -4.59 -22.18 -8.03
N LYS A 294 -5.00 -23.44 -8.19
CA LYS A 294 -5.76 -24.18 -7.17
C LYS A 294 -4.99 -24.27 -5.85
N GLN A 295 -3.68 -24.49 -5.90
CA GLN A 295 -2.86 -24.54 -4.69
C GLN A 295 -2.84 -23.19 -3.96
N TRP A 296 -2.72 -22.06 -4.66
CA TRP A 296 -2.81 -20.74 -4.03
C TRP A 296 -4.17 -20.47 -3.38
N ASN A 297 -5.26 -20.83 -4.04
CA ASN A 297 -6.60 -20.71 -3.45
C ASN A 297 -6.71 -21.48 -2.12
N ARG A 298 -6.16 -22.72 -2.03
CA ARG A 298 -6.12 -23.50 -0.77
C ARG A 298 -5.24 -22.87 0.32
N LEU A 299 -4.27 -22.04 -0.06
CA LEU A 299 -3.42 -21.33 0.90
C LEU A 299 -4.12 -20.12 1.49
N LEU A 300 -5.07 -19.51 0.77
CA LEU A 300 -5.70 -18.24 1.17
C LEU A 300 -7.02 -18.40 1.91
N THR A 301 -7.64 -19.58 1.86
CA THR A 301 -8.82 -19.92 2.68
C THR A 301 -8.74 -21.38 3.15
N ASP A 302 -9.60 -21.76 4.08
CA ASP A 302 -9.80 -23.16 4.46
C ASP A 302 -10.94 -23.78 3.62
N ASP A 303 -12.11 -23.13 3.57
CA ASP A 303 -13.35 -23.73 3.05
C ASP A 303 -14.16 -22.82 2.09
N ASP A 304 -13.78 -21.55 1.88
CA ASP A 304 -14.61 -20.59 1.12
C ASP A 304 -14.47 -20.69 -0.41
N GLY A 305 -13.54 -21.54 -0.88
CA GLY A 305 -13.30 -21.79 -2.29
C GLY A 305 -12.46 -20.70 -2.98
N PRO A 306 -12.28 -20.83 -4.31
CA PRO A 306 -11.48 -19.89 -5.07
C PRO A 306 -12.17 -18.53 -5.25
N TYR A 307 -11.36 -17.52 -5.55
CA TYR A 307 -11.84 -16.16 -5.79
C TYR A 307 -11.15 -15.53 -7.01
N MET A 308 -11.83 -14.57 -7.61
CA MET A 308 -11.35 -13.70 -8.67
C MET A 308 -11.38 -12.27 -8.16
N GLU A 309 -10.41 -11.46 -8.55
CA GLU A 309 -10.36 -10.06 -8.19
C GLU A 309 -10.94 -9.19 -9.31
N GLN A 310 -11.86 -8.31 -8.94
CA GLN A 310 -12.37 -7.19 -9.72
C GLN A 310 -11.70 -5.93 -9.18
N GLN A 311 -10.75 -5.36 -9.91
CA GLN A 311 -10.00 -4.19 -9.46
C GLN A 311 -10.26 -2.95 -10.30
N ALA A 312 -10.41 -1.81 -9.64
CA ALA A 312 -10.59 -0.49 -10.26
C ALA A 312 -9.49 0.46 -9.79
N GLY A 313 -8.98 1.34 -10.65
CA GLY A 313 -7.93 2.26 -10.22
C GLY A 313 -7.75 3.51 -11.06
N ASN A 314 -6.97 4.45 -10.51
CA ASN A 314 -6.75 5.77 -11.09
C ASN A 314 -5.75 5.79 -12.26
N THR A 315 -5.22 4.64 -12.67
CA THR A 315 -4.28 4.46 -13.78
C THR A 315 -4.75 3.34 -14.70
N GLU A 316 -4.40 3.35 -15.99
CA GLU A 316 -4.84 2.30 -16.95
C GLU A 316 -4.33 0.89 -16.55
N THR A 317 -3.10 0.80 -16.03
CA THR A 317 -2.50 -0.46 -15.52
C THR A 317 -1.82 -0.24 -14.16
N GLN A 318 -1.41 -1.33 -13.50
CA GLN A 318 -0.71 -1.29 -12.21
C GLN A 318 0.79 -1.02 -12.29
N TYR A 319 1.30 -0.70 -13.49
CA TYR A 319 2.68 -0.29 -13.74
C TYR A 319 2.83 1.21 -14.03
N LEU A 320 1.74 1.97 -13.92
CA LEU A 320 1.71 3.41 -14.15
C LEU A 320 1.52 4.19 -12.85
N TYR A 321 2.06 5.40 -12.80
CA TYR A 321 1.89 6.32 -11.69
C TYR A 321 1.45 7.70 -12.18
N HIS A 322 0.65 8.38 -11.37
CA HIS A 322 0.39 9.81 -11.53
C HIS A 322 1.23 10.61 -10.54
N TYR A 323 1.36 11.92 -10.77
CA TYR A 323 2.11 12.81 -9.89
C TYR A 323 1.18 13.88 -9.31
N LEU A 324 1.24 14.05 -7.99
CA LEU A 324 0.69 15.21 -7.31
C LEU A 324 1.79 16.27 -7.19
N GLN A 325 1.47 17.48 -7.63
CA GLN A 325 2.30 18.66 -7.43
C GLN A 325 2.42 19.00 -5.92
N PRO A 326 3.39 19.85 -5.53
CA PRO A 326 3.55 20.27 -4.14
C PRO A 326 2.23 20.79 -3.54
N ASN A 327 1.83 20.27 -2.39
CA ASN A 327 0.61 20.67 -1.66
C ASN A 327 -0.73 20.40 -2.39
N GLN A 328 -0.70 19.61 -3.47
CA GLN A 328 -1.89 19.25 -4.25
C GLN A 328 -2.66 18.08 -3.60
N LYS A 329 -3.99 18.15 -3.70
CA LYS A 329 -4.95 17.08 -3.41
C LYS A 329 -5.65 16.64 -4.69
N HIS A 330 -5.94 15.35 -4.77
CA HIS A 330 -6.86 14.77 -5.74
C HIS A 330 -7.96 13.98 -5.01
N GLN A 331 -9.19 14.07 -5.50
CA GLN A 331 -10.36 13.42 -4.93
C GLN A 331 -11.35 13.08 -6.04
N TRP A 332 -11.91 11.87 -5.98
CA TRP A 332 -12.91 11.36 -6.91
C TRP A 332 -13.92 10.49 -6.17
N SER A 333 -14.99 10.05 -6.86
CA SER A 333 -16.01 9.16 -6.28
C SER A 333 -16.29 7.95 -7.17
N GLU A 334 -16.53 6.82 -6.52
CA GLU A 334 -16.80 5.52 -7.14
C GLU A 334 -18.02 4.89 -6.45
N TYR A 335 -18.71 3.99 -7.13
CA TYR A 335 -19.89 3.33 -6.61
C TYR A 335 -19.79 1.82 -6.76
N TRP A 336 -20.11 1.10 -5.69
CA TRP A 336 -20.20 -0.37 -5.69
C TRP A 336 -21.64 -0.79 -5.46
N LEU A 337 -22.15 -1.65 -6.33
CA LEU A 337 -23.55 -2.09 -6.32
C LEU A 337 -23.69 -3.51 -6.85
N GLN A 338 -24.82 -4.15 -6.51
CA GLN A 338 -25.09 -5.52 -6.93
C GLN A 338 -26.08 -5.59 -8.09
N ALA A 339 -25.74 -6.35 -9.12
CA ALA A 339 -26.69 -6.82 -10.12
C ALA A 339 -27.44 -8.03 -9.54
N ILE A 340 -28.77 -8.01 -9.49
CA ILE A 340 -29.61 -9.08 -8.93
C ILE A 340 -30.68 -9.47 -9.95
N ASP A 341 -30.76 -10.74 -10.35
CA ASP A 341 -31.75 -11.27 -11.31
C ASP A 341 -31.81 -10.52 -12.67
N THR A 342 -30.77 -9.76 -13.01
CA THR A 342 -30.71 -9.00 -14.28
C THR A 342 -30.27 -9.86 -15.46
N GLY A 343 -29.49 -10.91 -15.21
CA GLY A 343 -28.58 -11.50 -16.20
C GLY A 343 -27.25 -10.74 -16.29
N PRO A 344 -26.28 -11.22 -17.10
CA PRO A 344 -25.01 -10.52 -17.31
C PRO A 344 -25.26 -9.14 -17.91
N PHE A 345 -24.99 -8.10 -17.13
CA PHE A 345 -25.34 -6.73 -17.48
C PHE A 345 -24.60 -6.22 -18.73
N THR A 346 -25.30 -5.36 -19.47
CA THR A 346 -24.82 -4.68 -20.68
C THR A 346 -24.65 -3.18 -20.49
N TYR A 347 -25.16 -2.63 -19.39
CA TYR A 347 -24.93 -1.25 -18.97
C TYR A 347 -25.19 -1.10 -17.47
N ALA A 348 -24.46 -0.20 -16.82
CA ALA A 348 -24.76 0.21 -15.46
C ALA A 348 -24.33 1.66 -15.21
N ASN A 349 -25.02 2.31 -14.28
CA ASN A 349 -24.55 3.52 -13.62
C ASN A 349 -25.04 3.52 -12.16
N LYS A 350 -24.83 4.60 -11.41
CA LYS A 350 -25.24 4.65 -9.99
C LYS A 350 -26.76 4.52 -9.78
N HIS A 351 -27.58 4.78 -10.80
CA HIS A 351 -29.04 4.75 -10.70
C HIS A 351 -29.64 3.40 -11.11
N VAL A 352 -29.06 2.69 -12.08
CA VAL A 352 -29.62 1.46 -12.65
C VAL A 352 -28.57 0.45 -13.10
N VAL A 353 -28.94 -0.84 -13.11
CA VAL A 353 -28.25 -1.93 -13.81
C VAL A 353 -29.17 -2.49 -14.89
N LEU A 354 -28.66 -2.63 -16.11
CA LEU A 354 -29.42 -3.05 -17.28
C LEU A 354 -28.80 -4.27 -17.95
N THR A 355 -29.67 -5.14 -18.47
CA THR A 355 -29.27 -6.22 -19.38
C THR A 355 -30.15 -6.19 -20.61
N THR A 356 -29.53 -6.14 -21.78
CA THR A 356 -30.18 -6.26 -23.08
C THR A 356 -29.67 -7.53 -23.76
N ALA A 357 -30.58 -8.46 -24.05
CA ALA A 357 -30.27 -9.67 -24.82
C ALA A 357 -31.15 -9.73 -26.07
N PHE A 358 -30.54 -10.06 -27.20
CA PHE A 358 -31.21 -10.18 -28.48
C PHE A 358 -31.11 -11.62 -28.97
N GLN A 359 -32.23 -12.17 -29.42
CA GLN A 359 -32.27 -13.49 -30.07
C GLN A 359 -32.91 -13.34 -31.45
N ALA A 360 -32.24 -13.88 -32.48
CA ALA A 360 -32.79 -13.89 -33.82
C ALA A 360 -34.07 -14.75 -33.86
N GLU A 361 -35.12 -14.22 -34.48
CA GLU A 361 -36.34 -14.96 -34.78
C GLU A 361 -36.50 -15.18 -36.29
N ALA A 362 -37.47 -16.03 -36.67
CA ALA A 362 -37.85 -16.20 -38.06
C ALA A 362 -38.43 -14.89 -38.65
N GLU A 363 -38.35 -14.76 -39.98
CA GLU A 363 -39.06 -13.72 -40.76
C GLU A 363 -38.60 -12.26 -40.51
N GLY A 364 -37.31 -12.03 -40.24
CA GLY A 364 -36.77 -10.66 -40.15
C GLY A 364 -37.11 -9.92 -38.85
N TRP A 365 -37.29 -10.67 -37.76
CA TRP A 365 -37.53 -10.14 -36.43
C TRP A 365 -36.46 -10.57 -35.45
N ILE A 366 -36.36 -9.84 -34.34
CA ILE A 366 -35.50 -10.11 -33.20
C ILE A 366 -36.34 -10.03 -31.92
N ALA A 367 -36.10 -10.96 -31.00
CA ALA A 367 -36.62 -10.88 -29.65
C ALA A 367 -35.65 -10.09 -28.78
N LEU A 368 -36.10 -8.97 -28.21
CA LEU A 368 -35.45 -8.26 -27.13
C LEU A 368 -35.90 -8.85 -25.79
N GLN A 369 -34.94 -9.15 -24.93
CA GLN A 369 -35.14 -9.29 -23.50
C GLN A 369 -34.43 -8.13 -22.80
N LEU A 370 -35.17 -7.35 -22.02
CA LEU A 370 -34.66 -6.22 -21.25
C LEU A 370 -34.91 -6.48 -19.76
N SER A 371 -33.85 -6.47 -18.97
CA SER A 371 -33.91 -6.48 -17.51
C SER A 371 -33.40 -5.15 -16.96
N LEU A 372 -34.06 -4.62 -15.93
CA LEU A 372 -33.69 -3.38 -15.25
C LEU A 372 -33.81 -3.55 -13.74
N LEU A 373 -32.73 -3.24 -13.02
CA LEU A 373 -32.73 -3.08 -11.58
C LEU A 373 -32.40 -1.63 -11.24
N ALA A 374 -33.28 -0.94 -10.51
CA ALA A 374 -33.00 0.40 -10.01
C ALA A 374 -32.20 0.32 -8.70
N ASN A 375 -31.28 1.25 -8.47
CA ASN A 375 -30.47 1.31 -7.25
C ASN A 375 -31.01 2.34 -6.23
N GLU A 376 -32.09 3.03 -6.58
CA GLU A 376 -32.90 3.87 -5.70
C GLU A 376 -34.37 3.81 -6.14
N ARG A 377 -35.29 4.39 -5.36
CA ARG A 377 -36.69 4.47 -5.75
C ARG A 377 -36.87 5.49 -6.87
N LEU A 378 -37.40 5.04 -8.00
CA LEU A 378 -37.62 5.84 -9.20
C LEU A 378 -39.12 5.82 -9.56
N PRO A 379 -39.96 6.64 -8.89
CA PRO A 379 -41.38 6.69 -9.17
C PRO A 379 -41.65 7.33 -10.54
N GLY A 380 -42.58 6.77 -11.30
CA GLY A 380 -42.98 7.25 -12.62
C GLY A 380 -41.87 7.25 -13.68
N ALA A 381 -40.77 6.52 -13.45
CA ALA A 381 -39.66 6.47 -14.39
C ALA A 381 -40.04 5.74 -15.68
N SER A 382 -39.28 6.00 -16.74
CA SER A 382 -39.49 5.39 -18.05
C SER A 382 -38.18 4.98 -18.72
N VAL A 383 -38.24 3.89 -19.49
CA VAL A 383 -37.16 3.39 -20.32
C VAL A 383 -37.66 3.40 -21.76
N SER A 384 -36.85 3.92 -22.66
CA SER A 384 -37.13 3.93 -24.10
C SER A 384 -35.93 3.42 -24.88
N LEU A 385 -36.20 2.50 -25.79
CA LEU A 385 -35.26 2.04 -26.80
C LEU A 385 -35.56 2.78 -28.10
N LEU A 386 -34.57 3.51 -28.60
CA LEU A 386 -34.68 4.36 -29.77
C LEU A 386 -33.87 3.76 -30.92
N HIS A 387 -34.43 3.75 -32.12
CA HIS A 387 -33.74 3.45 -33.37
C HIS A 387 -33.91 4.66 -34.31
N ASP A 388 -32.81 5.31 -34.71
CA ASP A 388 -32.84 6.60 -35.42
C ASP A 388 -33.73 7.65 -34.72
N ASP A 389 -33.55 7.81 -33.40
CA ASP A 389 -34.34 8.70 -32.52
C ASP A 389 -35.84 8.37 -32.41
N ALA A 390 -36.34 7.36 -33.12
CA ALA A 390 -37.71 6.86 -33.00
C ALA A 390 -37.82 5.75 -31.95
N ALA A 391 -38.76 5.88 -31.01
CA ALA A 391 -38.98 4.86 -29.99
C ALA A 391 -39.55 3.57 -30.61
N VAL A 392 -38.78 2.48 -30.49
CA VAL A 392 -39.18 1.13 -30.92
C VAL A 392 -39.65 0.26 -29.75
N PHE A 393 -39.34 0.68 -28.51
CA PHE A 393 -39.87 0.11 -27.28
C PHE A 393 -39.90 1.18 -26.19
N THR A 394 -40.95 1.20 -25.38
CA THR A 394 -41.06 2.06 -24.19
C THR A 394 -41.79 1.31 -23.07
N ALA A 395 -41.30 1.48 -21.85
CA ALA A 395 -42.00 1.06 -20.64
C ALA A 395 -41.87 2.16 -19.57
N ALA A 396 -42.85 2.27 -18.69
CA ALA A 396 -42.83 3.18 -17.56
C ALA A 396 -43.41 2.51 -16.32
N GLY A 397 -42.98 2.94 -15.14
CA GLY A 397 -43.47 2.42 -13.88
C GLY A 397 -42.69 2.97 -12.67
N ASP A 398 -43.08 2.49 -11.50
CA ASP A 398 -42.35 2.75 -10.27
C ASP A 398 -41.32 1.64 -10.06
N TRP A 399 -40.04 1.99 -10.12
CA TRP A 399 -38.95 1.02 -9.96
C TRP A 399 -38.25 1.22 -8.63
N SER A 400 -37.71 0.13 -8.08
CA SER A 400 -37.11 0.14 -6.76
C SER A 400 -35.98 -0.90 -6.63
N PRO A 401 -35.11 -0.76 -5.61
CA PRO A 401 -34.01 -1.70 -5.40
C PRO A 401 -34.41 -3.14 -5.09
N GLU A 402 -35.64 -3.40 -4.67
CA GLU A 402 -36.11 -4.71 -4.22
C GLU A 402 -36.52 -5.65 -5.36
N ARG A 403 -36.70 -5.14 -6.59
CA ARG A 403 -37.23 -5.95 -7.70
C ARG A 403 -36.61 -5.55 -9.03
N THR A 404 -36.19 -6.58 -9.77
CA THR A 404 -35.78 -6.45 -11.16
C THR A 404 -37.00 -6.51 -12.08
N GLU A 405 -37.17 -5.48 -12.88
CA GLU A 405 -38.19 -5.42 -13.91
C GLU A 405 -37.70 -6.09 -15.18
N GLN A 406 -38.58 -6.83 -15.85
CA GLN A 406 -38.25 -7.59 -17.05
C GLN A 406 -39.31 -7.39 -18.12
N TRP A 407 -38.86 -7.12 -19.33
CA TRP A 407 -39.71 -6.99 -20.51
C TRP A 407 -39.20 -7.85 -21.65
N GLN A 408 -40.15 -8.32 -22.46
CA GLN A 408 -39.88 -8.96 -23.74
C GLN A 408 -40.58 -8.16 -24.83
N ALA A 409 -39.85 -7.88 -25.92
CA ALA A 409 -40.41 -7.18 -27.06
C ALA A 409 -39.90 -7.79 -28.36
N LYS A 410 -40.72 -7.73 -29.40
CA LYS A 410 -40.34 -8.15 -30.75
C LYS A 410 -40.04 -6.91 -31.58
N LEU A 411 -38.82 -6.82 -32.10
CA LEU A 411 -38.34 -5.68 -32.88
C LEU A 411 -37.99 -6.13 -34.31
N PRO A 412 -38.04 -5.24 -35.32
CA PRO A 412 -37.52 -5.55 -36.65
C PRO A 412 -36.02 -5.87 -36.61
N SER A 413 -35.55 -6.86 -37.38
CA SER A 413 -34.13 -7.23 -37.41
C SER A 413 -33.22 -6.11 -37.92
N ALA A 414 -33.75 -5.17 -38.69
CA ALA A 414 -33.05 -3.96 -39.13
C ALA A 414 -32.53 -3.12 -37.95
N CYS A 415 -33.15 -3.20 -36.77
CA CYS A 415 -32.73 -2.46 -35.59
C CYS A 415 -31.34 -2.85 -35.07
N LEU A 416 -30.79 -3.99 -35.48
CA LEU A 416 -29.45 -4.46 -35.09
C LEU A 416 -28.38 -4.18 -36.15
N ALA A 417 -28.77 -3.86 -37.39
CA ALA A 417 -27.84 -3.70 -38.51
C ALA A 417 -27.13 -2.35 -38.54
N GLU A 418 -27.66 -1.32 -37.86
CA GLU A 418 -27.20 0.07 -38.00
C GLU A 418 -26.50 0.69 -36.78
N GLY A 419 -26.21 -0.04 -35.70
CA GLY A 419 -25.39 0.50 -34.60
C GLY A 419 -25.94 1.76 -33.89
N LYS A 420 -27.20 2.12 -34.09
CA LYS A 420 -27.87 3.32 -33.54
C LYS A 420 -28.96 3.01 -32.52
N LEU A 421 -29.00 1.80 -31.99
CA LEU A 421 -29.99 1.43 -30.99
C LEU A 421 -29.61 2.07 -29.65
N ARG A 422 -30.37 3.06 -29.21
CA ARG A 422 -30.05 3.89 -28.04
C ARG A 422 -31.07 3.64 -26.93
N LEU A 423 -30.61 3.25 -25.76
CA LEU A 423 -31.45 3.11 -24.57
C LEU A 423 -31.36 4.38 -23.74
N THR A 424 -32.51 4.95 -23.41
CA THR A 424 -32.61 6.11 -22.51
C THR A 424 -33.50 5.80 -21.33
N ILE A 425 -33.12 6.30 -20.15
CA ILE A 425 -33.95 6.22 -18.94
C ILE A 425 -34.18 7.61 -18.41
N ARG A 426 -35.43 7.90 -18.06
CA ARG A 426 -35.84 9.17 -17.45
C ARG A 426 -36.57 8.91 -16.14
N ASP A 427 -36.41 9.80 -15.17
CA ASP A 427 -37.25 9.79 -13.97
C ASP A 427 -38.67 10.28 -14.26
N GLY A 428 -39.53 10.29 -13.24
CA GLY A 428 -40.92 10.76 -13.35
C GLY A 428 -41.07 12.26 -13.65
N GLU A 429 -40.02 13.05 -13.51
CA GLU A 429 -39.99 14.47 -13.90
C GLU A 429 -39.46 14.68 -15.34
N GLY A 430 -38.97 13.61 -15.98
CA GLY A 430 -38.45 13.61 -17.34
C GLY A 430 -36.94 13.87 -17.44
N SER A 431 -36.22 13.98 -16.33
CA SER A 431 -34.77 14.14 -16.29
C SER A 431 -34.08 12.86 -16.72
N LEU A 432 -33.04 12.99 -17.56
CA LEU A 432 -32.29 11.86 -18.10
C LEU A 432 -31.37 11.26 -17.02
N LEU A 433 -31.57 9.97 -16.71
CA LEU A 433 -30.76 9.22 -15.75
C LEU A 433 -29.73 8.31 -16.41
N ALA A 434 -30.02 7.82 -17.62
CA ALA A 434 -29.12 6.96 -18.38
C ALA A 434 -29.31 7.18 -19.89
N ASP A 435 -28.22 7.03 -20.62
CA ASP A 435 -28.15 7.17 -22.05
C ASP A 435 -27.04 6.25 -22.58
N HIS A 436 -27.43 5.15 -23.21
CA HIS A 436 -26.53 4.07 -23.59
C HIS A 436 -26.72 3.68 -25.04
N LEU A 437 -25.62 3.63 -25.80
CA LEU A 437 -25.63 3.13 -27.16
C LEU A 437 -25.39 1.62 -27.18
N ILE A 438 -26.40 0.85 -27.58
CA ILE A 438 -26.31 -0.61 -27.67
C ILE A 438 -25.56 -0.99 -28.95
N ARG A 439 -24.41 -1.64 -28.78
CA ARG A 439 -23.60 -2.18 -29.88
C ARG A 439 -23.79 -3.68 -29.99
N HIS A 440 -24.58 -4.14 -30.96
CA HIS A 440 -24.82 -5.57 -31.21
C HIS A 440 -23.92 -6.17 -32.30
N ALA A 441 -23.37 -5.35 -33.20
CA ALA A 441 -22.92 -5.80 -34.53
C ALA A 441 -21.44 -5.56 -34.86
N GLU A 442 -20.58 -5.14 -33.93
CA GLU A 442 -19.15 -5.07 -34.24
C GLU A 442 -18.45 -6.37 -33.82
N GLU A 443 -17.88 -7.07 -34.80
CA GLU A 443 -16.88 -8.11 -34.57
C GLU A 443 -15.75 -7.55 -33.70
N ALA A 444 -15.08 -8.40 -32.92
CA ALA A 444 -13.85 -8.00 -32.25
C ALA A 444 -12.96 -7.32 -33.30
N PRO A 445 -12.36 -6.15 -33.00
CA PRO A 445 -11.51 -5.47 -33.97
C PRO A 445 -10.51 -6.49 -34.55
N ASP A 446 -10.32 -6.46 -35.87
CA ASP A 446 -9.39 -7.37 -36.54
C ASP A 446 -8.06 -7.34 -35.78
N GLN A 447 -7.47 -8.52 -35.53
CA GLN A 447 -6.15 -8.61 -34.88
C GLN A 447 -5.06 -7.85 -35.69
N ASP A 448 -5.38 -7.48 -36.93
CA ASP A 448 -4.52 -6.77 -37.87
C ASP A 448 -4.59 -5.23 -37.76
N GLU A 449 -5.33 -4.64 -36.80
CA GLU A 449 -5.12 -3.22 -36.47
C GLU A 449 -3.68 -3.02 -36.01
N GLU A 450 -2.87 -2.41 -36.89
CA GLU A 450 -1.41 -2.31 -36.73
C GLU A 450 -1.04 -1.83 -35.33
N GLU A 451 -0.14 -2.59 -34.70
CA GLU A 451 0.56 -2.16 -33.50
C GLU A 451 1.11 -0.76 -33.74
N VAL A 452 0.55 0.24 -33.06
CA VAL A 452 1.17 1.57 -32.98
C VAL A 452 2.37 1.43 -32.06
N HIS A 453 3.46 0.90 -32.61
CA HIS A 453 4.77 1.02 -31.99
C HIS A 453 5.11 2.50 -32.00
N ALA A 454 5.40 3.06 -30.83
CA ALA A 454 6.21 4.26 -30.79
C ALA A 454 7.47 3.93 -31.59
N GLN A 455 7.63 4.52 -32.77
CA GLN A 455 8.89 4.41 -33.49
C GLN A 455 9.96 4.88 -32.51
N GLU A 456 10.98 4.06 -32.25
CA GLU A 456 12.20 4.52 -31.57
C GLU A 456 12.85 5.57 -32.49
N GLN A 457 12.31 6.78 -32.43
CA GLN A 457 12.80 7.96 -33.10
C GLN A 457 13.43 8.85 -32.03
N ASP A 458 14.72 9.08 -32.24
CA ASP A 458 15.63 9.95 -31.49
C ASP A 458 16.19 9.40 -30.16
N ASP A 459 17.49 9.63 -29.96
CA ASP A 459 18.26 9.25 -28.77
C ASP A 459 17.70 9.92 -27.50
N LEU A 460 17.22 11.17 -27.63
CA LEU A 460 16.61 11.92 -26.55
C LEU A 460 15.32 11.26 -26.03
N THR A 461 14.44 10.79 -26.92
CA THR A 461 13.19 10.10 -26.54
C THR A 461 13.48 8.85 -25.72
N THR A 462 14.46 8.06 -26.14
CA THR A 462 14.90 6.84 -25.43
C THR A 462 15.45 7.19 -24.05
N ARG A 463 16.26 8.25 -23.94
CA ARG A 463 16.79 8.73 -22.66
C ARG A 463 15.68 9.21 -21.72
N LEU A 464 14.70 9.98 -22.21
CA LEU A 464 13.57 10.47 -21.41
C LEU A 464 12.69 9.31 -20.90
N VAL A 465 12.41 8.30 -21.73
CA VAL A 465 11.66 7.11 -21.29
C VAL A 465 12.39 6.38 -20.16
N ARG A 466 13.72 6.24 -20.25
CA ARG A 466 14.52 5.64 -19.17
C ARG A 466 14.50 6.50 -17.91
N LEU A 467 14.59 7.83 -18.04
CA LEU A 467 14.50 8.78 -16.95
C LEU A 467 13.17 8.64 -16.19
N TYR A 468 12.04 8.68 -16.91
CA TYR A 468 10.71 8.56 -16.30
C TYR A 468 10.54 7.23 -15.55
N ARG A 469 11.00 6.12 -16.13
CA ARG A 469 10.96 4.81 -15.47
C ARG A 469 11.82 4.74 -14.21
N ALA A 470 12.95 5.45 -14.17
CA ALA A 470 13.79 5.53 -12.97
C ALA A 470 13.11 6.36 -11.87
N GLU A 471 12.50 7.50 -12.22
CA GLU A 471 11.71 8.34 -11.29
C GLU A 471 10.51 7.57 -10.70
N GLU A 472 9.74 6.89 -11.56
CA GLU A 472 8.58 6.06 -11.17
C GLU A 472 8.95 4.93 -10.21
N ARG A 473 10.20 4.46 -10.25
CA ARG A 473 10.71 3.38 -9.38
C ARG A 473 11.49 3.88 -8.17
N HIS A 474 11.50 5.19 -7.92
CA HIS A 474 12.27 5.83 -6.84
C HIS A 474 13.78 5.48 -6.86
N ARG A 475 14.38 5.35 -8.04
CA ARG A 475 15.81 5.07 -8.19
C ARG A 475 16.59 6.37 -8.34
N TYR A 476 16.71 7.13 -7.26
CA TYR A 476 17.27 8.48 -7.27
C TYR A 476 18.67 8.56 -7.86
N GLN A 477 19.56 7.61 -7.55
CA GLN A 477 20.91 7.60 -8.08
C GLN A 477 20.94 7.35 -9.59
N GLU A 478 20.14 6.40 -10.09
CA GLU A 478 19.98 6.15 -11.54
C GLU A 478 19.37 7.37 -12.23
N THR A 479 18.39 8.03 -11.61
CA THR A 479 17.78 9.26 -12.10
C THR A 479 18.82 10.39 -12.20
N LEU A 480 19.68 10.59 -11.20
CA LEU A 480 20.73 11.61 -11.24
C LEU A 480 21.75 11.34 -12.36
N GLU A 481 22.17 10.08 -12.53
CA GLU A 481 23.09 9.69 -13.61
C GLU A 481 22.50 9.98 -14.99
N LEU A 482 21.23 9.66 -15.20
CA LEU A 482 20.52 9.94 -16.45
C LEU A 482 20.35 11.45 -16.69
N LEU A 483 20.09 12.23 -15.63
CA LEU A 483 19.99 13.70 -15.73
C LEU A 483 21.35 14.34 -16.01
N ASP A 484 22.43 13.84 -15.42
CA ASP A 484 23.79 14.33 -15.66
C ASP A 484 24.24 14.05 -17.09
N ASP A 485 23.99 12.83 -17.59
CA ASP A 485 24.23 12.49 -18.99
C ASP A 485 23.45 13.39 -19.95
N LEU A 486 22.17 13.64 -19.64
CA LEU A 486 21.31 14.52 -20.43
C LEU A 486 21.83 15.96 -20.44
N LEU A 487 22.16 16.52 -19.28
CA LEU A 487 22.69 17.87 -19.12
C LEU A 487 24.10 18.05 -19.71
N ALA A 488 24.90 16.98 -19.80
CA ALA A 488 26.19 17.02 -20.48
C ALA A 488 26.03 17.30 -21.99
N THR A 489 24.95 16.81 -22.59
CA THR A 489 24.62 17.05 -24.00
C THR A 489 23.69 18.25 -24.24
N HIS A 490 22.85 18.59 -23.25
CA HIS A 490 21.85 19.65 -23.31
C HIS A 490 21.90 20.53 -22.06
N PRO A 491 22.98 21.33 -21.87
CA PRO A 491 23.20 22.08 -20.62
C PRO A 491 22.14 23.15 -20.35
N ASP A 492 21.41 23.59 -21.38
CA ASP A 492 20.34 24.59 -21.32
C ASP A 492 18.94 23.98 -21.07
N TYR A 493 18.82 22.66 -20.90
CA TYR A 493 17.54 22.00 -20.66
C TYR A 493 17.03 22.22 -19.23
N LEU A 494 16.24 23.28 -19.04
CA LEU A 494 15.73 23.71 -17.73
C LEU A 494 14.99 22.62 -16.96
N GLU A 495 14.15 21.82 -17.65
CA GLU A 495 13.37 20.77 -16.99
C GLU A 495 14.27 19.72 -16.33
N ALA A 496 15.40 19.36 -16.96
CA ALA A 496 16.36 18.44 -16.38
C ALA A 496 17.04 19.02 -15.12
N HIS A 497 17.36 20.32 -15.09
CA HIS A 497 17.87 20.98 -13.88
C HIS A 497 16.85 20.98 -12.74
N VAL A 498 15.59 21.32 -13.03
CA VAL A 498 14.52 21.33 -12.02
C VAL A 498 14.29 19.93 -11.46
N ARG A 499 14.17 18.91 -12.34
CA ARG A 499 14.04 17.51 -11.93
C ARG A 499 15.22 17.05 -11.08
N LYS A 500 16.44 17.43 -11.46
CA LYS A 500 17.66 17.14 -10.69
C LYS A 500 17.61 17.75 -9.30
N ALA A 501 17.21 19.02 -9.18
CA ALA A 501 17.05 19.69 -7.88
C ALA A 501 15.97 19.02 -7.02
N VAL A 502 14.84 18.60 -7.63
CA VAL A 502 13.78 17.84 -6.93
C VAL A 502 14.29 16.51 -6.40
N VAL A 503 15.06 15.76 -7.18
CA VAL A 503 15.67 14.49 -6.74
C VAL A 503 16.64 14.74 -5.59
N GLN A 504 17.51 15.74 -5.70
CA GLN A 504 18.45 16.12 -4.63
C GLN A 504 17.72 16.56 -3.34
N LEU A 505 16.61 17.29 -3.44
CA LEU A 505 15.73 17.62 -2.31
C LEU A 505 15.16 16.34 -1.66
N LYS A 506 14.68 15.38 -2.45
CA LYS A 506 14.17 14.09 -1.95
C LYS A 506 15.26 13.25 -1.27
N MET A 507 16.50 13.37 -1.74
CA MET A 507 17.69 12.75 -1.16
C MET A 507 18.22 13.48 0.10
N LEU A 508 17.62 14.61 0.49
CA LEU A 508 18.10 15.48 1.57
C LEU A 508 19.52 16.03 1.31
N ASP A 509 19.89 16.21 0.04
CA ASP A 509 21.15 16.86 -0.37
C ASP A 509 20.88 18.31 -0.81
N TYR A 510 20.58 19.15 0.18
CA TYR A 510 20.19 20.54 -0.05
C TYR A 510 21.34 21.41 -0.59
N ALA A 511 22.59 21.02 -0.33
CA ALA A 511 23.76 21.71 -0.86
C ALA A 511 23.91 21.45 -2.37
N ALA A 512 23.79 20.20 -2.80
CA ALA A 512 23.81 19.87 -4.23
C ALA A 512 22.60 20.46 -4.96
N ALA A 513 21.42 20.45 -4.33
CA ALA A 513 20.22 21.10 -4.87
C ALA A 513 20.43 22.61 -5.10
N GLU A 514 21.13 23.30 -4.17
CA GLU A 514 21.42 24.73 -4.30
C GLU A 514 22.34 25.02 -5.48
N ALA A 515 23.40 24.21 -5.66
CA ALA A 515 24.29 24.33 -6.81
C ALA A 515 23.53 24.12 -8.14
N THR A 516 22.60 23.15 -8.19
CA THR A 516 21.79 22.86 -9.38
C THR A 516 20.86 24.03 -9.73
N VAL A 517 20.12 24.58 -8.76
CA VAL A 517 19.21 25.72 -9.05
C VAL A 517 19.98 27.01 -9.37
N GLU A 518 21.18 27.20 -8.81
CA GLU A 518 22.05 28.33 -9.16
C GLU A 518 22.57 28.23 -10.60
N ALA A 519 22.97 27.03 -11.04
CA ALA A 519 23.33 26.78 -12.43
C ALA A 519 22.15 27.07 -13.38
N ALA A 520 20.95 26.61 -13.02
CA ALA A 520 19.75 26.83 -13.81
C ALA A 520 19.32 28.31 -13.89
N ALA A 521 19.48 29.08 -12.81
CA ALA A 521 19.14 30.50 -12.75
C ALA A 521 19.98 31.35 -13.72
N GLY A 522 21.18 30.90 -14.07
CA GLY A 522 22.03 31.52 -15.10
C GLY A 522 21.50 31.38 -16.53
N LEU A 523 20.56 30.45 -16.78
CA LEU A 523 20.05 30.12 -18.11
C LEU A 523 18.73 30.86 -18.41
N ILE A 524 17.73 30.69 -17.54
CA ILE A 524 16.37 31.22 -17.74
C ILE A 524 15.90 31.89 -16.43
N PRO A 525 16.15 33.20 -16.26
CA PRO A 525 15.89 33.91 -15.01
C PRO A 525 14.40 34.25 -14.76
N PHE A 526 13.48 33.85 -15.65
CA PHE A 526 12.05 34.23 -15.60
C PHE A 526 11.09 33.03 -15.48
N SER A 527 11.56 31.89 -14.97
CA SER A 527 10.70 30.72 -14.73
C SER A 527 10.12 30.74 -13.31
N ASP A 528 8.79 30.77 -13.19
CA ASP A 528 8.09 30.67 -11.91
C ASP A 528 8.42 29.36 -11.17
N GLU A 529 8.51 28.24 -11.91
CA GLU A 529 8.88 26.94 -11.35
C GLU A 529 10.30 26.96 -10.77
N LEU A 530 11.24 27.54 -11.50
CA LEU A 530 12.62 27.67 -11.03
C LEU A 530 12.70 28.59 -9.81
N HIS A 531 11.95 29.70 -9.79
CA HIS A 531 11.88 30.59 -8.62
C HIS A 531 11.28 29.89 -7.40
N TYR A 532 10.24 29.08 -7.58
CA TYR A 532 9.67 28.26 -6.52
C TYR A 532 10.71 27.31 -5.93
N TYR A 533 11.38 26.49 -6.74
CA TYR A 533 12.36 25.53 -6.25
C TYR A 533 13.62 26.21 -5.70
N THR A 534 14.06 27.33 -6.27
CA THR A 534 15.12 28.16 -5.68
C THR A 534 14.72 28.65 -4.28
N GLY A 535 13.47 29.10 -4.13
CA GLY A 535 12.89 29.50 -2.87
C GLY A 535 12.87 28.36 -1.86
N LEU A 536 12.37 27.19 -2.27
CA LEU A 536 12.30 25.99 -1.46
C LEU A 536 13.70 25.53 -1.00
N VAL A 537 14.65 25.36 -1.91
CA VAL A 537 16.02 24.93 -1.58
C VAL A 537 16.67 25.86 -0.56
N ARG A 538 16.54 27.18 -0.76
CA ARG A 538 17.06 28.17 0.18
C ARG A 538 16.34 28.13 1.53
N TYR A 539 15.04 27.86 1.55
CA TYR A 539 14.28 27.66 2.78
C TYR A 539 14.77 26.42 3.54
N MET A 540 14.99 25.31 2.85
CA MET A 540 15.54 24.07 3.43
C MET A 540 16.98 24.26 3.94
N ASN A 541 17.78 25.11 3.29
CA ASN A 541 19.13 25.51 3.76
C ASN A 541 19.10 26.58 4.89
N GLY A 542 17.94 26.90 5.47
CA GLY A 542 17.80 27.89 6.54
C GLY A 542 18.06 29.34 6.10
N LYS A 543 18.13 29.61 4.78
CA LYS A 543 18.36 30.93 4.18
C LYS A 543 17.02 31.65 3.92
N ASP A 544 16.19 31.80 4.96
CA ASP A 544 14.80 32.30 4.86
C ASP A 544 14.68 33.64 4.10
N LYS A 545 15.63 34.58 4.28
CA LYS A 545 15.63 35.86 3.55
C LYS A 545 15.80 35.67 2.04
N ASN A 546 16.72 34.81 1.64
CA ASN A 546 17.01 34.54 0.23
C ASN A 546 15.89 33.69 -0.40
N ALA A 547 15.29 32.80 0.39
CA ALA A 547 14.10 32.04 0.02
C ALA A 547 12.94 32.99 -0.28
N LYS A 548 12.63 33.90 0.65
CA LYS A 548 11.58 34.92 0.51
C LYS A 548 11.78 35.75 -0.75
N SER A 549 13.00 36.19 -1.05
CA SER A 549 13.30 36.94 -2.27
C SER A 549 12.98 36.16 -3.53
N ALA A 550 13.31 34.87 -3.60
CA ALA A 550 13.01 34.04 -4.77
C ALA A 550 11.50 33.75 -4.90
N LEU A 551 10.83 33.41 -3.78
CA LEU A 551 9.40 33.09 -3.77
C LEU A 551 8.52 34.27 -4.18
N LEU A 552 8.93 35.51 -3.91
CA LEU A 552 8.20 36.72 -4.32
C LEU A 552 8.24 36.97 -5.84
N TYR A 553 9.11 36.30 -6.59
CA TYR A 553 9.09 36.35 -8.06
C TYR A 553 8.09 35.38 -8.69
N VAL A 554 7.57 34.40 -7.93
CA VAL A 554 6.53 33.49 -8.43
C VAL A 554 5.25 34.28 -8.65
N ASN A 555 4.78 34.34 -9.90
CA ASN A 555 3.59 35.09 -10.25
C ASN A 555 2.32 34.50 -9.61
N ASP A 556 1.38 35.33 -9.16
CA ASP A 556 0.11 34.92 -8.53
C ASP A 556 -0.79 34.07 -9.47
N ILE A 557 -0.58 34.09 -10.79
CA ILE A 557 -1.29 33.20 -11.75
C ILE A 557 -0.57 31.88 -12.02
N SER A 558 0.63 31.68 -11.46
CA SER A 558 1.41 30.46 -11.64
C SER A 558 0.74 29.26 -10.96
N ALA A 559 0.91 28.06 -11.53
CA ALA A 559 0.53 26.82 -10.86
C ALA A 559 1.27 26.61 -9.52
N PHE A 560 2.45 27.23 -9.34
CA PHE A 560 3.23 27.19 -8.11
C PHE A 560 2.88 28.29 -7.11
N ALA A 561 2.02 29.26 -7.47
CA ALA A 561 1.65 30.36 -6.60
C ALA A 561 1.08 29.91 -5.25
N PRO A 562 0.19 28.89 -5.17
CA PRO A 562 -0.32 28.44 -3.88
C PRO A 562 0.80 27.90 -2.98
N SER A 563 1.66 27.04 -3.50
CA SER A 563 2.77 26.42 -2.73
C SER A 563 3.84 27.46 -2.36
N ALA A 564 4.09 28.45 -3.21
CA ALA A 564 4.94 29.60 -2.88
C ALA A 564 4.34 30.44 -1.74
N ASN A 565 3.03 30.69 -1.77
CA ASN A 565 2.31 31.37 -0.69
C ASN A 565 2.36 30.58 0.63
N LEU A 566 2.31 29.24 0.60
CA LEU A 566 2.50 28.42 1.80
C LEU A 566 3.89 28.62 2.42
N LEU A 567 4.96 28.59 1.61
CA LEU A 567 6.32 28.84 2.10
C LEU A 567 6.51 30.28 2.60
N LEU A 568 5.99 31.28 1.88
CA LEU A 568 5.99 32.69 2.32
C LEU A 568 5.22 32.87 3.64
N GLY A 569 4.12 32.16 3.81
CA GLY A 569 3.34 32.13 5.04
C GLY A 569 4.14 31.54 6.20
N LYS A 570 4.81 30.39 6.00
CA LYS A 570 5.71 29.79 7.00
C LYS A 570 6.85 30.73 7.41
N ILE A 571 7.49 31.40 6.43
CA ILE A 571 8.52 32.42 6.72
C ILE A 571 7.92 33.58 7.53
N ALA A 572 6.73 34.07 7.18
CA ALA A 572 6.05 35.13 7.92
C ALA A 572 5.67 34.70 9.36
N LEU A 573 5.34 33.42 9.59
CA LEU A 573 5.15 32.87 10.94
C LEU A 573 6.45 32.91 11.75
N LYS A 574 7.58 32.48 11.18
CA LYS A 574 8.90 32.59 11.84
C LYS A 574 9.26 34.04 12.19
N GLU A 575 8.87 34.99 11.35
CA GLU A 575 9.03 36.44 11.56
C GLU A 575 8.00 37.04 12.53
N LYS A 576 7.07 36.24 13.06
CA LYS A 576 5.94 36.66 13.93
C LYS A 576 4.96 37.64 13.27
N GLU A 577 4.88 37.66 11.93
CA GLU A 577 3.92 38.45 11.17
C GLU A 577 2.62 37.66 10.91
N TRP A 578 1.87 37.35 11.97
CA TRP A 578 0.68 36.48 11.94
C TRP A 578 -0.37 36.91 10.91
N SER A 579 -0.67 38.22 10.85
CA SER A 579 -1.64 38.77 9.89
C SER A 579 -1.18 38.66 8.44
N ARG A 580 0.13 38.68 8.20
CA ARG A 580 0.69 38.51 6.86
C ARG A 580 0.70 37.04 6.46
N ALA A 581 1.08 36.16 7.38
CA ALA A 581 1.01 34.71 7.19
C ALA A 581 -0.42 34.27 6.82
N GLU A 582 -1.43 34.73 7.55
CA GLU A 582 -2.82 34.38 7.25
C GLU A 582 -3.27 34.85 5.87
N ARG A 583 -2.83 36.02 5.39
CA ARG A 583 -3.14 36.47 4.02
C ARG A 583 -2.52 35.57 2.96
N TYR A 584 -1.28 35.11 3.17
CA TYR A 584 -0.64 34.17 2.26
C TYR A 584 -1.37 32.82 2.25
N PHE A 585 -1.71 32.28 3.42
CA PHE A 585 -2.47 31.04 3.50
C PHE A 585 -3.88 31.16 2.91
N ALA A 586 -4.58 32.28 3.15
CA ALA A 586 -5.88 32.54 2.55
C ALA A 586 -5.82 32.64 1.02
N LYS A 587 -4.73 33.19 0.46
CA LYS A 587 -4.49 33.15 -1.00
C LYS A 587 -4.34 31.71 -1.52
N ALA A 588 -3.56 30.89 -0.83
CA ALA A 588 -3.37 29.49 -1.22
C ALA A 588 -4.66 28.65 -1.08
N ASP A 589 -5.44 28.90 -0.03
CA ASP A 589 -6.72 28.23 0.29
C ASP A 589 -7.82 28.48 -0.78
N MET A 590 -7.71 29.58 -1.54
CA MET A 590 -8.63 29.86 -2.66
C MET A 590 -8.33 29.05 -3.93
N ALA A 591 -7.14 28.42 -4.02
CA ALA A 591 -6.76 27.65 -5.20
C ALA A 591 -7.41 26.26 -5.20
N PRO A 592 -8.09 25.85 -6.29
CA PRO A 592 -8.68 24.52 -6.38
C PRO A 592 -7.62 23.41 -6.21
N GLY A 593 -7.93 22.41 -5.40
CA GLY A 593 -7.06 21.24 -5.23
C GLY A 593 -5.82 21.49 -4.39
N ILE A 594 -5.72 22.59 -3.64
CA ILE A 594 -4.68 22.80 -2.62
C ILE A 594 -5.24 22.44 -1.25
N GLU A 595 -4.48 21.69 -0.47
CA GLU A 595 -4.88 21.28 0.88
C GLU A 595 -3.76 21.59 1.88
N GLY A 596 -4.11 21.77 3.16
CA GLY A 596 -3.19 22.16 4.23
C GLY A 596 -3.06 23.68 4.42
N ALA A 597 -3.41 24.48 3.40
CA ALA A 597 -3.51 25.94 3.50
C ALA A 597 -4.54 26.35 4.58
N ASP A 598 -5.67 25.65 4.61
CA ASP A 598 -6.76 25.77 5.58
C ASP A 598 -6.30 25.58 7.03
N VAL A 599 -5.52 24.53 7.31
CA VAL A 599 -4.96 24.27 8.65
C VAL A 599 -3.93 25.34 9.03
N LEU A 600 -3.03 25.70 8.12
CA LEU A 600 -2.03 26.77 8.36
C LEU A 600 -2.70 28.14 8.58
N ARG A 601 -3.80 28.40 7.89
CA ARG A 601 -4.63 29.58 8.09
C ARG A 601 -5.29 29.58 9.47
N ALA A 602 -5.85 28.44 9.90
CA ALA A 602 -6.38 28.28 11.25
C ALA A 602 -5.31 28.48 12.34
N TYR A 603 -4.11 27.94 12.11
CA TYR A 603 -2.95 28.16 12.98
C TYR A 603 -2.60 29.66 13.08
N ALA A 604 -2.49 30.36 11.95
CA ALA A 604 -2.21 31.80 11.94
C ALA A 604 -3.31 32.64 12.63
N LEU A 605 -4.58 32.24 12.50
CA LEU A 605 -5.71 32.81 13.24
C LEU A 605 -5.56 32.61 14.75
N ARG A 606 -5.20 31.40 15.19
CA ARG A 606 -4.93 31.08 16.60
C ARG A 606 -3.80 31.95 17.15
N GLN A 607 -2.67 32.04 16.45
CA GLN A 607 -1.50 32.80 16.89
C GLN A 607 -1.76 34.31 16.98
N ARG A 608 -2.67 34.87 16.16
CA ARG A 608 -3.10 36.27 16.30
C ARG A 608 -4.12 36.51 17.42
N GLY A 609 -4.71 35.45 17.99
CA GLY A 609 -5.75 35.51 19.02
C GLY A 609 -7.20 35.41 18.50
N ASP A 610 -7.44 35.14 17.20
CA ASP A 610 -8.79 34.95 16.65
C ASP A 610 -9.26 33.49 16.80
N LEU A 611 -9.52 33.10 18.06
CA LEU A 611 -9.81 31.72 18.42
C LEU A 611 -11.16 31.22 17.88
N ILE A 612 -12.13 32.11 17.67
CA ILE A 612 -13.46 31.75 17.18
C ILE A 612 -13.39 31.30 15.73
N GLN A 613 -12.71 32.08 14.88
CA GLN A 613 -12.54 31.73 13.47
C GLN A 613 -11.65 30.49 13.31
N ALA A 614 -10.57 30.39 14.08
CA ALA A 614 -9.71 29.20 14.07
C ALA A 614 -10.52 27.93 14.40
N LYS A 615 -11.29 27.92 15.50
CA LYS A 615 -12.14 26.79 15.89
C LYS A 615 -13.15 26.41 14.81
N ARG A 616 -13.81 27.41 14.21
CA ARG A 616 -14.81 27.18 13.16
C ARG A 616 -14.18 26.54 11.92
N LEU A 617 -13.01 27.04 11.49
CA LEU A 617 -12.30 26.51 10.33
C LEU A 617 -11.87 25.05 10.58
N LEU A 618 -11.25 24.77 11.73
CA LEU A 618 -10.83 23.42 12.11
C LEU A 618 -12.01 22.44 12.22
N ALA A 619 -13.13 22.86 12.78
CA ALA A 619 -14.34 22.05 12.85
C ALA A 619 -14.91 21.71 11.46
N ASN A 620 -14.85 22.66 10.50
CA ASN A 620 -15.27 22.42 9.13
C ASN A 620 -14.34 21.42 8.41
N ILE A 621 -13.03 21.51 8.63
CA ILE A 621 -12.05 20.56 8.07
C ILE A 621 -12.37 19.14 8.55
N LEU A 622 -12.56 18.97 9.86
CA LEU A 622 -12.86 17.67 10.49
C LEU A 622 -14.28 17.16 10.20
N ALA A 623 -15.20 18.03 9.80
CA ALA A 623 -16.50 17.62 9.30
C ALA A 623 -16.40 16.93 7.94
N ASN A 624 -15.48 17.37 7.08
CA ASN A 624 -15.24 16.76 5.77
C ASN A 624 -14.39 15.50 5.84
N ASP A 625 -13.29 15.53 6.62
CA ASP A 625 -12.41 14.38 6.87
C ASP A 625 -12.00 14.36 8.35
N PRO A 626 -12.54 13.44 9.17
CA PRO A 626 -12.25 13.37 10.60
C PRO A 626 -10.82 12.88 10.90
N LEU A 627 -10.09 12.36 9.91
CA LEU A 627 -8.77 11.79 10.09
C LEU A 627 -7.63 12.84 9.91
N ARG A 628 -7.95 14.11 9.67
CA ARG A 628 -6.95 15.18 9.45
C ARG A 628 -6.13 15.47 10.71
N LEU A 629 -4.97 14.81 10.85
CA LEU A 629 -4.08 14.87 12.03
C LEU A 629 -3.77 16.30 12.51
N HIS A 630 -3.26 17.15 11.63
CA HIS A 630 -2.88 18.53 11.98
C HIS A 630 -4.09 19.37 12.44
N ALA A 631 -5.26 19.19 11.81
CA ALA A 631 -6.48 19.88 12.21
C ALA A 631 -7.02 19.38 13.56
N ALA A 632 -6.93 18.07 13.80
CA ALA A 632 -7.29 17.45 15.07
C ALA A 632 -6.40 17.97 16.21
N ALA A 633 -5.08 18.04 15.99
CA ALA A 633 -4.11 18.56 16.96
C ALA A 633 -4.41 20.02 17.34
N GLU A 634 -4.55 20.90 16.35
CA GLU A 634 -4.85 22.32 16.58
C GLU A 634 -6.20 22.53 17.29
N LEU A 635 -7.22 21.71 16.97
CA LEU A 635 -8.51 21.80 17.63
C LEU A 635 -8.46 21.27 19.07
N ASP A 636 -7.70 20.20 19.32
CA ASP A 636 -7.51 19.63 20.65
C ASP A 636 -6.80 20.62 21.58
N MET A 637 -5.75 21.30 21.12
CA MET A 637 -5.09 22.37 21.89
C MET A 637 -6.03 23.54 22.24
N LEU A 638 -7.09 23.75 21.45
CA LEU A 638 -8.07 24.81 21.65
C LEU A 638 -9.29 24.41 22.49
N THR A 639 -9.52 23.10 22.68
CA THR A 639 -10.74 22.55 23.29
C THR A 639 -10.49 21.49 24.35
N ASP A 640 -9.24 21.15 24.64
CA ASP A 640 -8.83 20.06 25.54
C ASP A 640 -9.44 18.71 25.10
N GLY A 641 -9.38 18.45 23.80
CA GLY A 641 -9.88 17.22 23.17
C GLY A 641 -8.84 16.11 23.06
N ASN A 642 -9.26 14.94 22.57
CA ASN A 642 -8.40 13.76 22.40
C ASN A 642 -8.52 13.11 21.00
N ARG A 643 -8.86 13.90 19.98
CA ARG A 643 -9.04 13.44 18.60
C ARG A 643 -7.71 13.03 17.97
N CYS A 644 -6.67 13.85 18.14
CA CYS A 644 -5.36 13.59 17.55
C CYS A 644 -4.72 12.31 18.08
N ARG A 645 -4.87 11.99 19.37
CA ARG A 645 -4.34 10.74 19.96
C ARG A 645 -4.94 9.50 19.30
N ALA A 646 -6.23 9.53 18.96
CA ALA A 646 -6.91 8.46 18.25
C ALA A 646 -6.44 8.29 16.79
N ILE A 647 -5.80 9.31 16.21
CA ILE A 647 -5.19 9.27 14.87
C ILE A 647 -3.72 8.81 14.96
N VAL A 648 -2.97 9.30 15.95
CA VAL A 648 -1.58 8.90 16.22
C VAL A 648 -1.48 7.42 16.57
N ARG A 649 -2.39 6.91 17.43
CA ARG A 649 -2.54 5.48 17.77
C ARG A 649 -1.24 4.80 18.22
N ASP A 650 -0.51 5.48 19.08
CA ASP A 650 0.75 4.99 19.63
C ASP A 650 1.85 4.74 18.55
N ASP A 651 1.67 5.24 17.32
CA ASP A 651 2.69 5.22 16.28
C ASP A 651 3.59 6.46 16.42
N VAL A 652 4.85 6.22 16.80
CA VAL A 652 5.87 7.27 16.93
C VAL A 652 6.05 8.07 15.64
N HIS A 653 5.91 7.47 14.45
CA HIS A 653 6.07 8.18 13.19
C HIS A 653 4.99 9.25 13.01
N ASN A 654 3.73 8.95 13.35
CA ASN A 654 2.64 9.92 13.24
C ASN A 654 2.84 11.12 14.18
N ALA A 655 3.32 10.87 15.40
CA ALA A 655 3.65 11.94 16.34
C ALA A 655 4.84 12.78 15.85
N LEU A 656 5.88 12.15 15.28
CA LEU A 656 7.04 12.85 14.75
C LEU A 656 6.74 13.63 13.47
N ILE A 657 5.80 13.18 12.63
CA ILE A 657 5.28 13.95 11.48
C ILE A 657 4.65 15.25 11.98
N LEU A 658 3.84 15.19 13.04
CA LEU A 658 3.25 16.38 13.66
C LEU A 658 4.32 17.28 14.30
N ALA A 659 5.35 16.70 14.94
CA ALA A 659 6.47 17.46 15.49
C ALA A 659 7.27 18.19 14.39
N GLU A 660 7.54 17.53 13.27
CA GLU A 660 8.18 18.13 12.10
C GLU A 660 7.36 19.29 11.54
N TRP A 661 6.03 19.11 11.42
CA TRP A 661 5.14 20.19 10.99
C TRP A 661 5.24 21.42 11.91
N TYR A 662 5.21 21.26 13.23
CA TYR A 662 5.38 22.39 14.16
C TYR A 662 6.79 22.99 14.14
N ALA A 663 7.82 22.19 13.89
CA ALA A 663 9.18 22.68 13.74
C ALA A 663 9.32 23.62 12.53
N GLU A 664 8.66 23.31 11.40
CA GLU A 664 8.61 24.19 10.23
C GLU A 664 7.95 25.54 10.50
N LEU A 665 7.06 25.60 11.50
CA LEU A 665 6.35 26.81 11.96
C LEU A 665 7.09 27.56 13.07
N ALA A 666 8.23 27.03 13.53
CA ALA A 666 8.95 27.50 14.73
C ALA A 666 8.06 27.55 15.99
N ASP A 667 7.17 26.57 16.15
CA ASP A 667 6.33 26.41 17.35
C ASP A 667 6.94 25.37 18.29
N GLU A 668 7.59 25.84 19.37
CA GLU A 668 8.15 24.94 20.38
C GLU A 668 7.06 24.23 21.20
N ASP A 669 5.96 24.91 21.49
CA ASP A 669 4.88 24.34 22.33
C ASP A 669 4.11 23.28 21.55
N GLY A 670 3.88 23.51 20.26
CA GLY A 670 3.35 22.50 19.33
C GLY A 670 4.26 21.27 19.21
N GLN A 671 5.59 21.46 19.14
CA GLN A 671 6.54 20.36 19.15
C GLN A 671 6.49 19.56 20.46
N ARG A 672 6.47 20.23 21.62
CA ARG A 672 6.32 19.56 22.93
C ARG A 672 5.01 18.78 23.02
N PHE A 673 3.92 19.37 22.52
CA PHE A 673 2.62 18.70 22.44
C PHE A 673 2.71 17.43 21.57
N ALA A 674 3.27 17.51 20.36
CA ALA A 674 3.43 16.37 19.47
C ALA A 674 4.29 15.26 20.09
N LEU A 675 5.43 15.60 20.71
CA LEU A 675 6.31 14.64 21.39
C LEU A 675 5.61 13.97 22.59
N SER A 676 4.74 14.68 23.30
CA SER A 676 3.97 14.11 24.41
C SER A 676 2.99 13.01 23.96
N LEU A 677 2.48 13.10 22.72
CA LEU A 677 1.62 12.05 22.15
C LEU A 677 2.36 10.73 21.94
N ALA A 678 3.68 10.78 21.74
CA ALA A 678 4.53 9.61 21.59
C ALA A 678 5.05 9.05 22.93
N ALA A 679 5.21 9.89 23.96
CA ALA A 679 5.69 9.46 25.27
C ALA A 679 4.65 8.61 26.03
N ASP A 680 3.36 8.96 25.91
CA ASP A 680 2.28 8.19 26.53
C ASP A 680 2.04 6.83 25.85
N ALA A 681 2.43 6.70 24.58
CA ALA A 681 2.31 5.47 23.79
C ALA A 681 3.12 4.29 24.35
N GLY A 682 4.17 4.57 25.14
CA GLY A 682 5.01 3.55 25.78
C GLY A 682 4.40 2.93 27.05
N THR A 683 3.27 3.45 27.54
CA THR A 683 2.63 2.97 28.80
C THR A 683 1.47 2.00 28.58
N SER A 684 1.05 1.76 27.34
CA SER A 684 -0.09 0.89 27.00
C SER A 684 0.29 -0.58 26.72
N ALA A 685 1.58 -0.93 26.76
CA ALA A 685 2.03 -2.32 26.63
C ALA A 685 1.80 -3.11 27.93
N GLY A 686 0.54 -3.48 28.19
CA GLY A 686 0.24 -4.51 29.19
C GLY A 686 -1.06 -4.38 30.00
N VAL A 687 -2.20 -3.97 29.44
CA VAL A 687 -3.52 -4.40 29.97
C VAL A 687 -4.52 -4.53 28.83
N THR A 688 -4.71 -5.75 28.31
CA THR A 688 -5.96 -6.14 27.67
C THR A 688 -7.03 -6.22 28.76
N GLY A 689 -7.85 -5.17 28.89
CA GLY A 689 -8.96 -5.15 29.84
C GLY A 689 -9.86 -3.96 29.55
N GLY A 690 -11.01 -4.21 28.94
CA GLY A 690 -11.95 -3.17 28.57
C GLY A 690 -12.40 -2.32 29.77
N ALA A 691 -12.29 -1.01 29.63
CA ALA A 691 -13.05 -0.09 30.47
C ALA A 691 -14.44 0.09 29.84
N GLY A 692 -15.34 -0.83 30.20
CA GLY A 692 -16.76 -0.59 30.10
C GLY A 692 -17.16 0.61 30.96
N SER A 693 -18.20 1.32 30.54
CA SER A 693 -18.89 2.31 31.36
C SER A 693 -19.29 1.70 32.70
N THR A 694 -18.72 2.17 33.80
CA THR A 694 -19.30 1.95 35.14
C THR A 694 -19.39 3.28 35.86
N GLY A 695 -20.57 3.52 36.42
CA GLY A 695 -21.01 4.80 36.95
C GLY A 695 -20.22 5.34 38.13
N SER A 696 -20.46 6.64 38.34
CA SER A 696 -20.30 7.38 39.60
C SER A 696 -20.44 6.49 40.84
N LEU A 697 -19.46 6.59 41.75
CA LEU A 697 -19.67 6.54 43.20
C LEU A 697 -18.43 7.13 43.93
N GLY A 698 -18.59 8.35 44.42
CA GLY A 698 -18.16 8.82 45.76
C GLY A 698 -16.68 9.01 46.10
N GLY A 699 -16.25 10.28 46.24
CA GLY A 699 -15.03 10.63 46.98
C GLY A 699 -14.50 12.07 46.81
N ALA A 700 -15.17 13.05 47.42
CA ALA A 700 -14.69 14.40 47.80
C ALA A 700 -13.98 15.31 46.76
N GLY A 701 -14.81 15.99 45.94
CA GLY A 701 -14.72 17.43 45.64
C GLY A 701 -13.38 18.05 45.23
N SER A 702 -13.11 18.06 43.92
CA SER A 702 -12.33 19.13 43.28
C SER A 702 -13.01 20.48 43.57
N PRO A 703 -12.33 21.49 44.15
CA PRO A 703 -12.87 22.84 44.13
C PRO A 703 -12.81 23.31 42.68
N GLY A 704 -13.98 23.61 42.11
CA GLY A 704 -14.10 24.31 40.83
C GLY A 704 -13.34 25.63 40.85
N GLY A 705 -12.99 26.13 39.65
CA GLY A 705 -12.14 27.29 39.45
C GLY A 705 -12.50 28.48 40.35
N ALA A 706 -11.47 29.04 41.00
CA ALA A 706 -11.55 30.26 41.79
C ALA A 706 -10.76 31.39 41.10
N THR A 707 -11.31 32.60 41.10
CA THR A 707 -10.74 33.81 40.49
C THR A 707 -9.63 34.49 41.32
N GLY A 708 -9.14 33.81 42.37
CA GLY A 708 -7.97 34.22 43.15
C GLY A 708 -7.89 33.52 44.51
N LEU A 709 -6.73 32.93 44.84
CA LEU A 709 -6.40 32.43 46.18
C LEU A 709 -5.57 33.49 46.91
N GLY A 710 -6.13 34.08 47.96
CA GLY A 710 -5.40 34.95 48.89
C GLY A 710 -4.34 34.18 49.69
N SER A 711 -3.35 34.92 50.20
CA SER A 711 -2.17 34.43 50.91
C SER A 711 -2.47 33.37 51.99
N ALA A 712 -2.15 32.11 51.69
CA ALA A 712 -2.22 30.98 52.62
C ALA A 712 -0.80 30.47 52.93
N GLY A 713 -0.48 30.31 54.22
CA GLY A 713 0.89 30.10 54.73
C GLY A 713 1.52 28.73 54.50
N SER A 714 0.79 27.73 53.98
CA SER A 714 1.29 26.43 53.44
C SER A 714 0.09 25.48 53.20
N PRO A 715 -0.32 25.19 51.96
CA PRO A 715 -1.19 24.05 51.66
C PRO A 715 -0.35 22.76 51.61
N GLY A 716 -0.77 21.71 52.32
CA GLY A 716 -0.24 20.35 52.14
C GLY A 716 -0.60 19.78 50.76
N GLY A 717 0.20 18.82 50.28
CA GLY A 717 0.21 18.37 48.88
C GLY A 717 -1.13 17.91 48.29
N ALA A 718 -1.29 18.12 46.98
CA ALA A 718 -2.43 17.72 46.16
C ALA A 718 -1.98 16.84 44.97
N SER A 719 -2.85 15.97 44.46
CA SER A 719 -2.58 15.08 43.31
C SER A 719 -2.59 15.78 41.94
N SER A 720 -3.25 16.95 41.85
CA SER A 720 -3.34 17.79 40.66
C SER A 720 -3.73 19.21 41.10
N LEU A 721 -3.01 20.22 40.62
CA LEU A 721 -3.45 21.61 40.69
C LEU A 721 -3.97 21.99 39.29
N GLY A 722 -5.26 22.30 39.19
CA GLY A 722 -5.88 22.77 37.95
C GLY A 722 -5.33 24.13 37.46
N SER A 723 -5.84 24.60 36.32
CA SER A 723 -5.44 25.87 35.69
C SER A 723 -5.96 27.10 36.46
N ALA A 724 -5.07 28.08 36.72
CA ALA A 724 -5.39 29.34 37.39
C ALA A 724 -4.83 30.54 36.61
N THR A 725 -5.56 31.66 36.59
CA THR A 725 -5.19 32.87 35.83
C THR A 725 -4.09 33.72 36.49
N GLY A 726 -3.70 33.41 37.74
CA GLY A 726 -2.57 34.04 38.43
C GLY A 726 -2.38 33.52 39.87
N LEU A 727 -1.13 33.25 40.26
CA LEU A 727 -0.73 32.91 41.63
C LEU A 727 -0.11 34.14 42.32
N GLY A 728 -0.60 34.50 43.51
CA GLY A 728 0.00 35.55 44.34
C GLY A 728 1.36 35.15 44.93
N SER A 729 2.04 36.09 45.61
CA SER A 729 3.35 35.87 46.24
C SER A 729 3.29 34.79 47.33
N ALA A 730 4.00 33.68 47.14
CA ALA A 730 4.13 32.60 48.12
C ALA A 730 5.59 32.48 48.61
N GLY A 731 5.79 32.23 49.91
CA GLY A 731 7.12 32.06 50.51
C GLY A 731 7.79 30.71 50.20
N SER A 732 6.99 29.67 49.89
CA SER A 732 7.41 28.34 49.43
C SER A 732 6.18 27.60 48.88
N LEU A 733 6.32 26.89 47.76
CA LEU A 733 5.30 25.99 47.20
C LEU A 733 5.70 24.54 47.52
N GLY A 734 4.85 23.79 48.24
CA GLY A 734 5.05 22.35 48.46
C GLY A 734 4.82 21.55 47.16
N GLY A 735 5.43 20.36 47.05
CA GLY A 735 5.42 19.55 45.82
C GLY A 735 4.04 19.08 45.35
N ALA A 736 3.86 18.98 44.02
CA ALA A 736 2.69 18.47 43.32
C ALA A 736 3.11 17.45 42.24
N SER A 737 2.23 16.51 41.88
CA SER A 737 2.47 15.45 40.86
C SER A 737 2.28 15.91 39.42
N SER A 738 1.52 17.00 39.17
CA SER A 738 1.43 17.67 37.88
C SER A 738 1.04 19.14 38.09
N LEU A 739 1.60 20.04 37.25
CA LEU A 739 1.22 21.45 37.18
C LEU A 739 0.45 21.69 35.88
N GLY A 740 -0.79 22.16 35.97
CA GLY A 740 -1.52 22.70 34.82
C GLY A 740 -0.98 24.06 34.35
N SER A 741 -1.45 24.54 33.19
CA SER A 741 -1.02 25.81 32.60
C SER A 741 -1.35 27.02 33.48
N ALA A 742 -0.36 27.88 33.73
CA ALA A 742 -0.52 29.17 34.39
C ALA A 742 0.02 30.30 33.51
N THR A 743 -0.77 31.37 33.31
CA THR A 743 -0.50 32.44 32.36
C THR A 743 0.35 33.61 32.91
N GLY A 744 0.83 33.52 34.16
CA GLY A 744 1.74 34.52 34.75
C GLY A 744 2.23 34.14 36.15
N LEU A 745 3.55 34.18 36.37
CA LEU A 745 4.21 33.94 37.66
C LEU A 745 4.61 35.28 38.32
N GLY A 746 4.15 35.53 39.54
CA GLY A 746 4.73 36.54 40.43
C GLY A 746 6.07 36.08 41.02
N SER A 747 6.86 37.00 41.58
CA SER A 747 8.20 36.75 42.14
C SER A 747 8.18 35.73 43.30
N ALA A 748 8.75 34.54 43.07
CA ALA A 748 9.01 33.54 44.10
C ALA A 748 10.49 33.60 44.54
N GLY A 749 10.73 33.66 45.85
CA GLY A 749 12.08 33.81 46.44
C GLY A 749 12.92 32.52 46.46
N SER A 750 12.29 31.35 46.26
CA SER A 750 12.94 30.04 46.17
C SER A 750 11.98 29.06 45.50
N LEU A 751 12.37 28.49 44.36
CA LEU A 751 11.74 27.31 43.79
C LEU A 751 12.35 26.10 44.51
N GLY A 752 11.62 25.49 45.44
CA GLY A 752 11.97 24.17 45.95
C GLY A 752 12.03 23.20 44.77
N GLY A 753 13.07 22.37 44.69
CA GLY A 753 13.27 21.45 43.57
C GLY A 753 12.01 20.66 43.29
N ALA A 754 11.46 20.80 42.08
CA ALA A 754 10.47 19.87 41.58
C ALA A 754 11.15 18.51 41.45
N SER A 755 10.68 17.52 42.21
CA SER A 755 11.12 16.13 42.10
C SER A 755 10.68 15.46 40.79
N SER A 756 9.87 16.14 39.96
CA SER A 756 9.45 15.67 38.63
C SER A 756 9.01 16.83 37.71
N LEU A 757 9.94 17.41 36.96
CA LEU A 757 9.68 17.79 35.57
C LEU A 757 10.04 16.55 34.75
N GLY A 758 9.09 15.64 34.50
CA GLY A 758 9.23 14.54 33.52
C GLY A 758 10.52 13.71 33.55
N GLY A 759 11.22 13.64 34.68
CA GLY A 759 12.36 12.77 34.88
C GLY A 759 11.85 11.40 35.30
N ALA A 760 11.76 10.50 34.32
CA ALA A 760 11.89 9.05 34.45
C ALA A 760 11.80 8.48 35.88
N GLY A 761 10.64 7.93 36.23
CA GLY A 761 10.64 6.75 37.07
C GLY A 761 11.38 5.65 36.32
N SER A 762 12.60 5.29 36.74
CA SER A 762 13.30 4.10 36.22
C SER A 762 12.62 2.82 36.69
N PRO A 763 12.84 1.66 36.05
CA PRO A 763 12.80 1.33 34.63
C PRO A 763 11.71 0.26 34.37
N GLY A 764 10.86 0.46 33.35
CA GLY A 764 9.80 -0.52 33.05
C GLY A 764 9.04 -0.36 31.72
N GLY A 765 9.16 0.78 31.03
CA GLY A 765 8.71 0.96 29.65
C GLY A 765 9.72 1.85 28.93
N ALA A 766 10.32 1.38 27.84
CA ALA A 766 11.33 2.14 27.11
C ALA A 766 10.66 3.29 26.35
N GLU A 767 11.01 4.54 26.67
CA GLU A 767 10.71 5.68 25.81
C GLU A 767 11.41 5.47 24.44
N SER A 768 10.74 5.80 23.34
CA SER A 768 11.32 5.64 22.00
C SER A 768 12.56 6.53 21.83
N PRO A 769 13.71 5.99 21.37
CA PRO A 769 14.93 6.78 21.19
C PRO A 769 14.73 7.97 20.24
N LEU A 770 13.85 7.84 19.24
CA LEU A 770 13.55 8.94 18.33
C LEU A 770 12.91 10.12 19.07
N VAL A 771 12.02 9.87 20.04
CA VAL A 771 11.41 10.94 20.84
C VAL A 771 12.47 11.67 21.66
N LEU A 772 13.43 10.93 22.23
CA LEU A 772 14.55 11.51 23.00
C LEU A 772 15.50 12.34 22.13
N TYR A 773 15.82 11.89 20.91
CA TYR A 773 16.61 12.70 19.97
C TYR A 773 15.87 13.99 19.58
N HIS A 774 14.56 13.92 19.27
CA HIS A 774 13.79 15.11 18.93
C HIS A 774 13.64 16.08 20.12
N ALA A 775 13.42 15.57 21.33
CA ALA A 775 13.39 16.38 22.54
C ALA A 775 14.75 17.03 22.82
N GLY A 776 15.85 16.28 22.65
CA GLY A 776 17.20 16.81 22.77
C GLY A 776 17.47 17.92 21.75
N TYR A 777 17.02 17.74 20.50
CA TYR A 777 17.15 18.74 19.45
C TYR A 777 16.38 20.02 19.77
N LEU A 778 15.14 19.89 20.25
CA LEU A 778 14.34 21.02 20.69
C LEU A 778 15.07 21.82 21.78
N GLU A 779 15.58 21.16 22.81
CA GLU A 779 16.33 21.81 23.90
C GLU A 779 17.64 22.44 23.41
N SER A 780 18.34 21.81 22.45
CA SER A 780 19.54 22.34 21.81
C SER A 780 19.23 23.66 21.08
N MET A 781 18.13 23.69 20.32
CA MET A 781 17.65 24.87 19.59
C MET A 781 17.19 25.99 20.53
N SER A 782 16.62 25.66 21.69
CA SER A 782 16.27 26.62 22.74
C SER A 782 17.47 27.10 23.57
N GLY A 783 18.69 26.63 23.28
CA GLY A 783 19.94 27.05 23.94
C GLY A 783 20.31 26.25 25.20
N ASN A 784 19.56 25.20 25.53
CA ASN A 784 19.76 24.36 26.70
C ASN A 784 20.68 23.16 26.41
N ALA A 785 21.90 23.42 25.94
CA ALA A 785 22.85 22.37 25.51
C ALA A 785 23.14 21.28 26.57
N ALA A 786 23.09 21.64 27.86
CA ALA A 786 23.29 20.69 28.95
C ALA A 786 22.12 19.69 29.09
N LEU A 787 20.88 20.13 28.89
CA LEU A 787 19.72 19.25 28.90
C LEU A 787 19.65 18.43 27.61
N ALA A 788 19.93 19.05 26.46
CA ALA A 788 20.04 18.35 25.18
C ALA A 788 21.03 17.18 25.24
N SER A 789 22.23 17.42 25.79
CA SER A 789 23.26 16.37 25.94
C SER A 789 22.78 15.21 26.81
N ARG A 790 22.03 15.47 27.90
CA ARG A 790 21.46 14.42 28.75
C ARG A 790 20.40 13.60 28.03
N LEU A 791 19.52 14.25 27.27
CA LEU A 791 18.49 13.58 26.48
C LEU A 791 19.12 12.70 25.38
N TYR A 792 20.15 13.21 24.71
CA TYR A 792 20.91 12.41 23.75
C TYR A 792 21.63 11.23 24.41
N GLU A 793 22.22 11.40 25.60
CA GLU A 793 22.83 10.29 26.35
C GLU A 793 21.80 9.22 26.72
N GLN A 794 20.56 9.61 27.03
CA GLN A 794 19.45 8.68 27.26
C GLN A 794 19.03 7.97 25.97
N ALA A 795 18.96 8.69 24.85
CA ALA A 795 18.68 8.10 23.54
C ALA A 795 19.76 7.08 23.15
N GLU A 796 21.04 7.40 23.37
CA GLU A 796 22.19 6.53 23.14
C GLU A 796 22.20 5.30 24.07
N ALA A 797 21.46 5.30 25.18
CA ALA A 797 21.31 4.15 26.06
C ALA A 797 20.21 3.17 25.60
N CYS A 798 19.34 3.58 24.68
CA CYS A 798 18.24 2.76 24.17
C CYS A 798 18.72 1.72 23.15
N SER A 799 17.92 0.66 22.94
CA SER A 799 18.19 -0.28 21.84
C SER A 799 17.91 0.37 20.48
N PRO A 800 18.76 0.15 19.46
CA PRO A 800 18.47 0.52 18.08
C PRO A 800 17.53 -0.46 17.36
N ASP A 801 17.14 -1.58 17.97
CA ASP A 801 16.27 -2.59 17.37
C ASP A 801 14.86 -2.02 17.09
N GLY A 802 14.34 -2.25 15.89
CA GLY A 802 12.99 -1.80 15.53
C GLY A 802 12.83 -0.29 15.38
N VAL A 803 13.94 0.46 15.30
CA VAL A 803 13.97 1.92 15.16
C VAL A 803 14.25 2.30 13.70
N PHE A 804 13.28 2.93 13.04
CA PHE A 804 13.34 3.23 11.60
C PHE A 804 13.21 4.73 11.31
N PRO A 805 14.29 5.52 11.45
CA PRO A 805 14.27 6.96 11.18
C PRO A 805 14.14 7.26 9.68
N ILE A 806 13.27 8.19 9.29
CA ILE A 806 13.09 8.57 7.86
C ILE A 806 12.90 10.08 7.64
N LEU A 807 12.46 10.81 8.66
CA LEU A 807 12.05 12.20 8.54
C LEU A 807 13.27 13.15 8.48
N PRO A 808 13.21 14.23 7.68
CA PRO A 808 14.24 15.28 7.64
C PRO A 808 14.62 15.83 9.02
N LEU A 809 13.64 16.14 9.88
CA LEU A 809 13.90 16.65 11.23
C LEU A 809 14.66 15.63 12.09
N THR A 810 14.42 14.33 11.85
CA THR A 810 15.16 13.27 12.56
C THR A 810 16.64 13.31 12.18
N LEU A 811 16.99 13.51 10.91
CA LEU A 811 18.39 13.61 10.51
C LEU A 811 19.08 14.80 11.20
N LEU A 812 18.42 15.96 11.27
CA LEU A 812 18.95 17.13 11.98
C LEU A 812 19.18 16.86 13.47
N ALA A 813 18.23 16.19 14.12
CA ALA A 813 18.35 15.81 15.53
C ALA A 813 19.53 14.86 15.78
N LEU A 814 19.74 13.87 14.90
CA LEU A 814 20.85 12.93 14.99
C LEU A 814 22.20 13.63 14.73
N GLU A 815 22.28 14.51 13.73
CA GLU A 815 23.48 15.30 13.44
C GLU A 815 23.84 16.24 14.60
N ASP A 816 22.84 16.85 15.25
CA ASP A 816 23.06 17.67 16.44
C ASP A 816 23.55 16.86 17.64
N ALA A 817 23.01 15.64 17.83
CA ALA A 817 23.50 14.71 18.84
C ALA A 817 24.98 14.34 18.62
N VAL A 818 25.36 14.04 17.37
CA VAL A 818 26.76 13.79 17.00
C VAL A 818 27.65 15.01 17.27
N ARG A 819 27.16 16.21 16.94
CA ARG A 819 27.87 17.47 17.22
C ARG A 819 28.13 17.70 18.71
N LEU A 820 27.15 17.40 19.58
CA LEU A 820 27.25 17.66 21.03
C LEU A 820 27.95 16.55 21.81
N LEU A 821 27.73 15.28 21.46
CA LEU A 821 28.29 14.14 22.18
C LEU A 821 29.62 13.63 21.60
N GLY A 822 29.93 13.95 20.34
CA GLY A 822 31.10 13.44 19.62
C GLY A 822 31.04 11.93 19.44
N ASP A 823 32.16 11.25 19.68
CA ASP A 823 32.30 9.78 19.53
C ASP A 823 31.35 8.96 20.44
N ARG A 824 30.67 9.59 21.40
CA ARG A 824 29.67 8.94 22.26
C ARG A 824 28.30 8.76 21.58
N ALA A 825 28.05 9.42 20.45
CA ALA A 825 26.78 9.35 19.71
C ALA A 825 26.78 8.27 18.61
N VAL A 826 27.20 7.05 18.97
CA VAL A 826 27.42 5.99 17.97
C VAL A 826 26.13 5.42 17.40
N ARG A 827 25.04 5.39 18.17
CA ARG A 827 23.71 4.99 17.67
C ARG A 827 23.12 6.05 16.77
N ALA A 828 23.34 7.34 17.08
CA ALA A 828 22.95 8.42 16.19
C ALA A 828 23.67 8.33 14.83
N LEU A 829 24.98 8.05 14.82
CA LEU A 829 25.73 7.80 13.58
C LEU A 829 25.15 6.63 12.77
N TYR A 830 24.85 5.51 13.44
CA TYR A 830 24.22 4.36 12.80
C TYR A 830 22.86 4.71 12.18
N MET A 831 22.01 5.41 12.94
CA MET A 831 20.67 5.85 12.51
C MET A 831 20.73 6.86 11.36
N SER A 832 21.69 7.79 11.35
CA SER A 832 21.93 8.69 10.21
C SER A 832 22.28 7.89 8.95
N GLY A 833 23.07 6.81 9.09
CA GLY A 833 23.38 5.91 7.99
C GLY A 833 22.16 5.20 7.40
N LEU A 834 21.15 4.86 8.23
CA LEU A 834 19.88 4.32 7.75
C LEU A 834 19.13 5.35 6.88
N ILE A 835 19.06 6.61 7.32
CA ILE A 835 18.45 7.69 6.54
C ILE A 835 19.21 7.89 5.23
N TYR A 836 20.54 8.04 5.28
CA TYR A 836 21.35 8.23 4.07
C TYR A 836 21.17 7.08 3.08
N ASN A 837 21.14 5.83 3.54
CA ASN A 837 20.90 4.68 2.67
C ASN A 837 19.48 4.69 2.06
N ALA A 838 18.45 5.00 2.85
CA ALA A 838 17.08 5.13 2.35
C ALA A 838 16.94 6.25 1.32
N LYS A 839 17.76 7.30 1.44
CA LYS A 839 17.85 8.43 0.51
C LYS A 839 18.89 8.24 -0.60
N GLU A 840 19.41 7.03 -0.79
CA GLU A 840 20.42 6.66 -1.79
C GLU A 840 21.75 7.45 -1.73
N ARG A 841 22.02 8.10 -0.59
CA ARG A 841 23.31 8.73 -0.27
C ARG A 841 24.30 7.69 0.24
N TYR A 842 24.58 6.70 -0.62
CA TYR A 842 25.37 5.51 -0.28
C TYR A 842 26.78 5.83 0.25
N ALA A 843 27.43 6.86 -0.29
CA ALA A 843 28.75 7.29 0.18
C ALA A 843 28.71 7.85 1.62
N ASP A 844 27.67 8.61 1.98
CA ASP A 844 27.51 9.13 3.34
C ASP A 844 27.12 8.02 4.32
N ALA A 845 26.23 7.11 3.93
CA ALA A 845 25.88 5.92 4.70
C ALA A 845 27.12 5.06 5.01
N GLY A 846 27.93 4.78 4.00
CA GLY A 846 29.18 4.02 4.15
C GLY A 846 30.18 4.71 5.08
N ARG A 847 30.29 6.05 5.02
CA ARG A 847 31.20 6.82 5.89
C ARG A 847 30.80 6.71 7.37
N VAL A 848 29.53 6.91 7.70
CA VAL A 848 29.07 6.86 9.10
C VAL A 848 29.06 5.43 9.64
N TRP A 849 28.75 4.42 8.82
CA TRP A 849 28.80 3.03 9.25
C TRP A 849 30.23 2.51 9.44
N ALA A 850 31.17 2.89 8.57
CA ALA A 850 32.60 2.62 8.79
C ALA A 850 33.06 3.24 10.12
N ARG A 851 32.66 4.49 10.39
CA ARG A 851 32.96 5.15 11.67
C ARG A 851 32.37 4.44 12.87
N CYS A 852 31.16 3.88 12.76
CA CYS A 852 30.57 3.08 13.84
C CYS A 852 31.42 1.84 14.17
N ILE A 853 31.95 1.16 13.15
CA ILE A 853 32.84 0.00 13.32
C ILE A 853 34.16 0.43 13.97
N GLU A 854 34.76 1.54 13.51
CA GLU A 854 35.99 2.11 14.12
C GLU A 854 35.81 2.44 15.61
N LEU A 855 34.62 2.91 15.99
CA LEU A 855 34.25 3.23 17.38
C LEU A 855 33.91 1.99 18.22
N GLY A 856 33.95 0.79 17.62
CA GLY A 856 33.65 -0.47 18.30
C GLY A 856 32.17 -0.67 18.60
N PHE A 857 31.27 -0.17 17.74
CA PHE A 857 29.84 -0.40 17.91
C PHE A 857 29.48 -1.87 17.64
N ASP A 858 29.31 -2.63 18.72
CA ASP A 858 28.95 -4.04 18.68
C ASP A 858 27.45 -4.22 18.40
N TYR A 859 27.10 -4.19 17.10
CA TYR A 859 25.72 -4.34 16.65
C TYR A 859 25.66 -5.05 15.30
N SER A 860 25.32 -6.35 15.26
CA SER A 860 25.41 -7.15 14.01
C SER A 860 24.64 -6.59 12.80
N VAL A 861 23.55 -5.88 13.02
CA VAL A 861 22.75 -5.27 11.93
C VAL A 861 23.52 -4.16 11.20
N LEU A 862 24.42 -3.45 11.90
CA LEU A 862 25.37 -2.52 11.27
C LEU A 862 26.25 -3.25 10.27
N TYR A 863 26.90 -4.34 10.69
CA TYR A 863 27.82 -5.12 9.85
C TYR A 863 27.08 -5.74 8.66
N ARG A 864 25.86 -6.24 8.87
CA ARG A 864 24.98 -6.69 7.79
C ARG A 864 24.72 -5.57 6.77
N ASN A 865 24.27 -4.40 7.23
CA ASN A 865 23.93 -3.27 6.36
C ASN A 865 25.14 -2.76 5.58
N TYR A 866 26.26 -2.58 6.25
CA TYR A 866 27.47 -2.06 5.61
C TYR A 866 28.10 -3.10 4.68
N GLY A 867 28.14 -4.37 5.09
CA GLY A 867 28.60 -5.47 4.25
C GLY A 867 27.77 -5.62 2.97
N PHE A 868 26.44 -5.50 3.08
CA PHE A 868 25.55 -5.47 1.90
C PHE A 868 25.84 -4.27 0.99
N LEU A 869 26.00 -3.07 1.55
CA LEU A 869 26.30 -1.87 0.79
C LEU A 869 27.63 -2.00 0.02
N LEU A 870 28.66 -2.57 0.65
CA LEU A 870 29.95 -2.86 0.02
C LEU A 870 29.82 -3.90 -1.10
N MET A 871 29.00 -4.94 -0.89
CA MET A 871 28.72 -5.96 -1.91
C MET A 871 28.06 -5.34 -3.16
N GLU A 872 27.03 -4.50 -3.00
CA GLU A 872 26.38 -3.84 -4.15
C GLU A 872 27.31 -2.82 -4.82
N ALA A 873 28.25 -2.22 -4.08
CA ALA A 873 29.32 -1.39 -4.63
C ALA A 873 30.43 -2.19 -5.35
N GLY A 874 30.33 -3.52 -5.41
CA GLY A 874 31.32 -4.41 -6.04
C GLY A 874 32.61 -4.61 -5.24
N LYS A 875 32.65 -4.16 -3.98
CA LYS A 875 33.79 -4.28 -3.07
C LYS A 875 33.73 -5.58 -2.27
N ASP A 876 33.73 -6.71 -2.99
CA ASP A 876 33.47 -8.03 -2.41
C ASP A 876 34.42 -8.43 -1.28
N ASP A 877 35.73 -8.13 -1.38
CA ASP A 877 36.70 -8.50 -0.34
C ASP A 877 36.47 -7.69 0.96
N GLU A 878 36.28 -6.36 0.85
CA GLU A 878 35.91 -5.51 2.00
C GLU A 878 34.58 -5.98 2.63
N ALA A 879 33.59 -6.34 1.79
CA ALA A 879 32.31 -6.87 2.25
C ALA A 879 32.47 -8.18 3.02
N ILE A 880 33.31 -9.11 2.53
CA ILE A 880 33.61 -10.37 3.23
C ILE A 880 34.23 -10.08 4.59
N GLU A 881 35.22 -9.19 4.68
CA GLU A 881 35.88 -8.85 5.95
C GLU A 881 34.88 -8.31 6.98
N VAL A 882 34.04 -7.33 6.58
CA VAL A 882 33.01 -6.75 7.46
C VAL A 882 31.97 -7.78 7.88
N LEU A 883 31.51 -8.63 6.96
CA LEU A 883 30.51 -9.65 7.27
C LEU A 883 31.08 -10.79 8.13
N GLU A 884 32.33 -11.19 7.93
CA GLU A 884 33.02 -12.18 8.77
C GLU A 884 33.14 -11.67 10.22
N GLN A 885 33.54 -10.40 10.41
CA GLN A 885 33.51 -9.74 11.73
C GLN A 885 32.11 -9.74 12.34
N GLY A 886 31.10 -9.38 11.53
CA GLY A 886 29.69 -9.43 11.91
C GLY A 886 29.23 -10.79 12.43
N LEU A 887 29.64 -11.87 11.74
CA LEU A 887 29.32 -13.24 12.10
C LEU A 887 30.08 -13.72 13.35
N GLU A 888 31.31 -13.26 13.57
CA GLU A 888 32.10 -13.62 14.76
C GLU A 888 31.48 -13.09 16.06
N MET A 889 30.92 -11.87 16.05
CA MET A 889 30.29 -11.27 17.24
C MET A 889 28.96 -11.96 17.60
N LEU A 890 28.16 -12.32 16.60
CA LEU A 890 26.90 -13.03 16.76
C LEU A 890 26.83 -14.21 15.77
N PRO A 891 27.36 -15.40 16.13
CA PRO A 891 27.49 -16.58 15.25
C PRO A 891 26.19 -17.21 14.74
N VAL A 892 25.08 -16.48 14.76
CA VAL A 892 23.71 -16.92 14.52
C VAL A 892 22.93 -15.91 13.63
N ASN A 893 23.54 -14.80 13.18
CA ASN A 893 22.85 -13.86 12.26
C ASN A 893 22.75 -14.47 10.84
N GLN A 894 21.56 -14.98 10.51
CA GLN A 894 21.27 -15.69 9.25
C GLN A 894 21.45 -14.81 8.01
N ASP A 895 21.11 -13.53 8.09
CA ASP A 895 21.23 -12.59 6.97
C ASP A 895 22.70 -12.44 6.56
N ILE A 896 23.60 -12.29 7.54
CA ILE A 896 25.05 -12.24 7.32
C ILE A 896 25.55 -13.53 6.66
N ALA A 897 25.09 -14.69 7.14
CA ALA A 897 25.46 -15.98 6.56
C ALA A 897 24.99 -16.12 5.09
N ILE A 898 23.82 -15.57 4.74
CA ILE A 898 23.31 -15.54 3.36
C ILE A 898 24.23 -14.70 2.46
N TYR A 899 24.61 -13.50 2.90
CA TYR A 899 25.53 -12.65 2.13
C TYR A 899 26.91 -13.28 1.95
N LEU A 900 27.47 -13.83 3.02
CA LEU A 900 28.76 -14.54 2.96
C LEU A 900 28.69 -15.75 2.03
N ALA A 901 27.62 -16.53 2.07
CA ALA A 901 27.49 -17.69 1.19
C ALA A 901 27.50 -17.30 -0.29
N ARG A 902 26.87 -16.17 -0.65
CA ARG A 902 26.88 -15.62 -2.02
C ARG A 902 28.26 -15.11 -2.42
N LEU A 903 28.92 -14.35 -1.56
CA LEU A 903 30.26 -13.82 -1.80
C LEU A 903 31.30 -14.92 -1.92
N TYR A 904 31.23 -15.95 -1.07
CA TYR A 904 32.09 -17.14 -1.17
C TYR A 904 31.82 -17.94 -2.44
N LYS A 905 30.57 -18.01 -2.92
CA LYS A 905 30.24 -18.66 -4.19
C LYS A 905 30.87 -17.91 -5.36
N ARG A 906 30.72 -16.58 -5.41
CA ARG A 906 31.34 -15.70 -6.43
C ARG A 906 32.86 -15.82 -6.45
N SER A 907 33.48 -15.95 -5.27
CA SER A 907 34.95 -16.05 -5.12
C SER A 907 35.50 -17.49 -5.12
N GLY A 908 34.66 -18.52 -5.32
CA GLY A 908 35.09 -19.92 -5.38
C GLY A 908 35.54 -20.56 -4.05
N ARG A 909 35.24 -19.93 -2.90
CA ARG A 909 35.65 -20.36 -1.54
C ARG A 909 34.72 -21.47 -0.98
N SER A 910 34.76 -22.65 -1.59
CA SER A 910 33.84 -23.77 -1.26
C SER A 910 34.04 -24.33 0.16
N ASP A 911 35.25 -24.26 0.70
CA ASP A 911 35.59 -24.66 2.08
C ASP A 911 34.91 -23.76 3.12
N LYS A 912 34.93 -22.44 2.90
CA LYS A 912 34.23 -21.47 3.76
C LYS A 912 32.71 -21.65 3.72
N ARG A 913 32.14 -22.01 2.55
CA ARG A 913 30.70 -22.32 2.43
C ARG A 913 30.29 -23.57 3.20
N LEU A 914 31.12 -24.61 3.23
CA LEU A 914 30.86 -25.78 4.05
C LEU A 914 30.88 -25.44 5.56
N LYS A 915 31.76 -24.52 5.99
CA LYS A 915 31.75 -24.02 7.38
C LYS A 915 30.48 -23.23 7.70
N LEU A 916 29.95 -22.45 6.75
CA LEU A 916 28.66 -21.76 6.94
C LEU A 916 27.51 -22.72 7.24
N LEU A 917 27.47 -23.92 6.64
CA LEU A 917 26.46 -24.93 6.97
C LEU A 917 26.48 -25.33 8.45
N GLN A 918 27.66 -25.35 9.08
CA GLN A 918 27.78 -25.65 10.51
C GLN A 918 27.22 -24.51 11.36
N ALA A 919 27.44 -23.25 10.95
CA ALA A 919 26.87 -22.08 11.61
C ALA A 919 25.34 -22.02 11.46
N LEU A 920 24.79 -22.46 10.33
CA LEU A 920 23.34 -22.48 10.06
C LEU A 920 22.60 -23.66 10.73
N ALA A 921 23.30 -24.71 11.15
CA ALA A 921 22.71 -25.95 11.70
C ALA A 921 22.50 -25.95 13.23
N GLY A 922 22.69 -24.81 13.91
CA GLY A 922 22.56 -24.71 15.37
C GLY A 922 21.10 -24.86 15.87
N PRO A 923 20.87 -25.41 17.09
CA PRO A 923 19.54 -25.52 17.67
C PRO A 923 18.95 -24.13 17.93
N GLY A 924 17.94 -23.73 17.14
CA GLY A 924 17.33 -22.40 17.16
C GLY A 924 17.35 -21.67 15.82
N LEU A 925 18.12 -22.16 14.84
CA LEU A 925 18.20 -21.61 13.49
C LEU A 925 17.41 -22.49 12.51
N GLY A 926 16.17 -22.11 12.24
CA GLY A 926 15.32 -22.84 11.30
C GLY A 926 14.47 -21.93 10.42
N SER A 927 14.97 -20.74 10.06
CA SER A 927 14.21 -19.92 9.10
C SER A 927 14.19 -20.60 7.74
N GLN A 928 13.11 -20.37 7.00
CA GLN A 928 13.01 -20.82 5.61
C GLN A 928 14.22 -20.36 4.77
N SER A 929 14.72 -19.15 4.98
CA SER A 929 15.86 -18.61 4.24
C SER A 929 17.15 -19.39 4.49
N ALA A 930 17.43 -19.73 5.75
CA ALA A 930 18.59 -20.55 6.12
C ALA A 930 18.48 -21.98 5.57
N VAL A 931 17.29 -22.58 5.62
CA VAL A 931 17.04 -23.93 5.08
C VAL A 931 17.23 -23.98 3.57
N ARG A 932 16.69 -22.99 2.83
CA ARG A 932 16.86 -22.90 1.38
C ARG A 932 18.33 -22.75 0.97
N LEU A 933 19.06 -21.88 1.68
CA LEU A 933 20.49 -21.72 1.47
C LEU A 933 21.25 -23.03 1.74
N SER A 934 20.87 -23.75 2.80
CA SER A 934 21.48 -25.04 3.11
C SER A 934 21.26 -26.06 1.99
N ILE A 935 20.03 -26.13 1.44
CA ILE A 935 19.69 -26.99 0.29
C ILE A 935 20.52 -26.60 -0.95
N GLU A 936 20.67 -25.30 -1.23
CA GLU A 936 21.52 -24.82 -2.33
C GLU A 936 22.96 -25.32 -2.19
N ILE A 937 23.57 -25.11 -1.01
CA ILE A 937 24.95 -25.54 -0.75
C ILE A 937 25.07 -27.07 -0.85
N TYR A 938 24.10 -27.83 -0.32
CA TYR A 938 24.11 -29.29 -0.43
C TYR A 938 24.02 -29.76 -1.89
N ASN A 939 23.13 -29.17 -2.70
CA ASN A 939 23.00 -29.49 -4.12
C ASN A 939 24.29 -29.24 -4.90
N GLU A 940 24.97 -28.13 -4.63
CA GLU A 940 26.24 -27.77 -5.27
C GLU A 940 27.38 -28.70 -4.89
N LEU A 941 27.42 -29.16 -3.64
CA LEU A 941 28.40 -30.12 -3.14
C LEU A 941 28.09 -31.57 -3.52
N GLY A 942 26.98 -31.83 -4.23
CA GLY A 942 26.54 -33.18 -4.60
C GLY A 942 25.99 -34.00 -3.43
N ARG A 943 25.66 -33.35 -2.30
CA ARG A 943 25.09 -33.93 -1.08
C ARG A 943 23.55 -33.94 -1.16
N TYR A 944 23.04 -34.63 -2.18
CA TYR A 944 21.62 -34.55 -2.55
C TYR A 944 20.69 -35.21 -1.52
N ASP A 945 21.16 -36.20 -0.77
CA ASP A 945 20.35 -36.87 0.25
C ASP A 945 19.97 -35.91 1.39
N GLU A 946 20.91 -35.08 1.83
CA GLU A 946 20.68 -34.05 2.84
C GLU A 946 19.75 -32.95 2.34
N ALA A 947 19.91 -32.53 1.07
CA ALA A 947 18.99 -31.59 0.43
C ALA A 947 17.55 -32.13 0.37
N ILE A 948 17.37 -33.39 -0.05
CA ILE A 948 16.05 -34.03 -0.16
C ILE A 948 15.43 -34.26 1.22
N ALA A 949 16.23 -34.59 2.24
CA ALA A 949 15.73 -34.71 3.61
C ALA A 949 15.11 -33.40 4.10
N LEU A 950 15.80 -32.26 3.92
CA LEU A 950 15.29 -30.95 4.28
C LEU A 950 14.03 -30.57 3.48
N LEU A 951 14.03 -30.82 2.17
CA LEU A 951 12.87 -30.60 1.30
C LEU A 951 11.65 -31.44 1.70
N GLY A 952 11.85 -32.61 2.32
CA GLY A 952 10.77 -33.49 2.76
C GLY A 952 10.26 -33.22 4.18
N SER A 953 11.08 -32.61 5.05
CA SER A 953 10.75 -32.42 6.47
C SER A 953 10.39 -30.99 6.87
N PHE A 954 10.89 -29.98 6.14
CA PHE A 954 10.67 -28.58 6.50
C PHE A 954 9.33 -28.06 5.91
N PRO A 955 8.51 -27.36 6.70
CA PRO A 955 7.31 -26.71 6.19
C PRO A 955 7.66 -25.38 5.53
N PHE A 956 7.61 -25.31 4.20
CA PHE A 956 7.88 -24.07 3.47
C PHE A 956 6.60 -23.25 3.31
N SER A 957 6.76 -21.94 3.42
CA SER A 957 5.80 -20.93 2.96
C SER A 957 6.10 -20.55 1.51
N ASN A 958 5.05 -20.42 0.71
CA ASN A 958 5.18 -19.86 -0.62
C ASN A 958 5.26 -18.33 -0.50
N TRP A 959 6.18 -17.70 -1.23
CA TRP A 959 6.37 -16.24 -1.21
C TRP A 959 6.42 -15.71 -2.62
N GLU A 960 5.54 -14.77 -2.94
CA GLU A 960 5.48 -14.14 -4.26
C GLU A 960 6.69 -13.23 -4.54
N ASN A 961 7.22 -12.57 -3.51
CA ASN A 961 8.31 -11.59 -3.64
C ASN A 961 9.54 -11.94 -2.78
N PRO A 962 10.24 -13.07 -3.03
CA PRO A 962 11.39 -13.46 -2.23
C PRO A 962 12.59 -12.54 -2.48
N PHE A 963 13.48 -12.44 -1.48
CA PHE A 963 14.71 -11.65 -1.55
C PHE A 963 15.48 -11.86 -2.87
N LYS A 964 16.04 -10.77 -3.41
CA LYS A 964 16.88 -10.77 -4.62
C LYS A 964 17.98 -11.82 -4.47
N GLY A 965 18.14 -12.68 -5.48
CA GLY A 965 19.19 -13.70 -5.50
C GLY A 965 18.92 -14.96 -4.67
N MET A 966 17.78 -15.11 -4.00
CA MET A 966 17.40 -16.41 -3.44
C MET A 966 17.03 -17.40 -4.57
N PRO A 967 17.56 -18.63 -4.55
CA PRO A 967 17.15 -19.68 -5.49
C PRO A 967 15.66 -19.97 -5.35
N ASP A 968 14.98 -20.15 -6.49
CA ASP A 968 13.59 -20.59 -6.53
C ASP A 968 13.42 -22.01 -5.94
N LEU A 969 12.30 -22.26 -5.24
CA LEU A 969 12.11 -23.52 -4.49
C LEU A 969 11.92 -24.69 -5.43
N ARG A 970 11.23 -24.48 -6.56
CA ARG A 970 11.09 -25.51 -7.60
C ARG A 970 12.46 -25.87 -8.13
N THR A 971 13.30 -24.88 -8.39
CA THR A 971 14.68 -25.08 -8.85
C THR A 971 15.50 -25.87 -7.85
N LEU A 972 15.47 -25.52 -6.55
CA LEU A 972 16.16 -26.29 -5.50
C LEU A 972 15.68 -27.74 -5.41
N TYR A 973 14.37 -27.96 -5.50
CA TYR A 973 13.76 -29.29 -5.49
C TYR A 973 14.22 -30.12 -6.70
N HIS A 974 14.13 -29.56 -7.90
CA HIS A 974 14.57 -30.21 -9.13
C HIS A 974 16.06 -30.50 -9.12
N ASP A 975 16.91 -29.57 -8.69
CA ASP A 975 18.36 -29.77 -8.66
C ASP A 975 18.76 -30.90 -7.70
N ALA A 976 18.05 -31.05 -6.59
CA ALA A 976 18.28 -32.14 -5.63
C ALA A 976 17.92 -33.52 -6.21
N PHE A 977 16.68 -33.69 -6.68
CA PHE A 977 16.20 -34.97 -7.19
C PHE A 977 16.88 -35.37 -8.51
N ILE A 978 17.07 -34.44 -9.43
CA ILE A 978 17.72 -34.71 -10.71
C ILE A 978 19.23 -34.92 -10.53
N GLY A 979 19.85 -34.19 -9.60
CA GLY A 979 21.25 -34.39 -9.21
C GLY A 979 21.48 -35.82 -8.71
N ARG A 980 20.67 -36.29 -7.76
CA ARG A 980 20.75 -37.66 -7.24
C ARG A 980 20.43 -38.70 -8.30
N ALA A 981 19.42 -38.46 -9.15
CA ALA A 981 19.10 -39.36 -10.26
C ALA A 981 20.27 -39.50 -11.26
N LYS A 982 20.96 -38.41 -11.58
CA LYS A 982 22.16 -38.43 -12.44
C LYS A 982 23.32 -39.18 -11.79
N GLN A 983 23.49 -39.06 -10.48
CA GLN A 983 24.48 -39.86 -9.74
C GLN A 983 24.14 -41.36 -9.81
N ALA A 984 22.89 -41.72 -9.52
CA ALA A 984 22.40 -43.10 -9.63
C ALA A 984 22.55 -43.65 -11.06
N LEU A 985 22.27 -42.84 -12.10
CA LEU A 985 22.51 -43.19 -13.50
C LEU A 985 23.99 -43.52 -13.79
N ARG A 986 24.93 -42.71 -13.30
CA ARG A 986 26.38 -42.97 -13.45
C ARG A 986 26.79 -44.26 -12.75
N GLU A 987 26.18 -44.54 -11.61
CA GLU A 987 26.43 -45.73 -10.78
C GLU A 987 25.59 -46.96 -11.21
N LYS A 988 24.82 -46.84 -12.31
CA LYS A 988 23.93 -47.90 -12.85
C LYS A 988 22.82 -48.36 -11.91
N ARG A 989 22.41 -47.52 -10.95
CA ARG A 989 21.31 -47.74 -10.01
C ARG A 989 19.98 -47.24 -10.61
N TRP A 990 19.51 -47.93 -11.64
CA TRP A 990 18.38 -47.48 -12.48
C TRP A 990 17.06 -47.28 -11.71
N ASP A 991 16.75 -48.17 -10.77
CA ASP A 991 15.48 -48.09 -10.01
C ASP A 991 15.43 -46.88 -9.09
N GLU A 992 16.57 -46.48 -8.54
CA GLU A 992 16.68 -45.29 -7.72
C GLU A 992 16.56 -44.02 -8.58
N ALA A 993 17.23 -43.99 -9.73
CA ALA A 993 17.08 -42.90 -10.69
C ALA A 993 15.62 -42.74 -11.16
N ILE A 994 14.92 -43.85 -11.46
CA ILE A 994 13.50 -43.83 -11.85
C ILE A 994 12.63 -43.29 -10.72
N ARG A 995 12.88 -43.70 -9.47
CA ARG A 995 12.12 -43.24 -8.30
C ARG A 995 12.24 -41.72 -8.14
N ASP A 996 13.47 -41.20 -8.21
CA ASP A 996 13.74 -39.78 -8.05
C ASP A 996 13.15 -38.94 -9.19
N LEU A 997 13.31 -39.40 -10.44
CA LEU A 997 12.75 -38.73 -11.62
C LEU A 997 11.23 -38.70 -11.63
N LYS A 998 10.57 -39.75 -11.12
CA LYS A 998 9.11 -39.73 -10.94
C LYS A 998 8.71 -38.78 -9.82
N GLY A 999 9.47 -38.76 -8.71
CA GLY A 999 9.25 -37.84 -7.60
C GLY A 999 9.37 -36.36 -7.98
N SER A 1000 10.20 -36.03 -8.98
CA SER A 1000 10.36 -34.66 -9.47
C SER A 1000 9.21 -34.15 -10.35
N LEU A 1001 8.27 -35.00 -10.79
CA LEU A 1001 7.14 -34.59 -11.64
C LEU A 1001 6.00 -33.90 -10.86
N SER A 1002 6.09 -33.88 -9.53
CA SER A 1002 5.12 -33.26 -8.63
C SER A 1002 5.83 -32.70 -7.39
N TYR A 1003 5.16 -31.82 -6.66
CA TYR A 1003 5.69 -31.25 -5.43
C TYR A 1003 4.94 -31.82 -4.21
N PRO A 1004 5.63 -32.19 -3.12
CA PRO A 1004 4.96 -32.60 -1.89
C PRO A 1004 4.29 -31.40 -1.20
N GLY A 1005 3.21 -31.67 -0.46
CA GLY A 1005 2.35 -30.62 0.11
C GLY A 1005 3.06 -29.66 1.07
N ASN A 1006 4.11 -30.10 1.75
CA ASN A 1006 4.91 -29.27 2.65
C ASN A 1006 5.70 -28.15 1.92
N LEU A 1007 5.90 -28.26 0.60
CA LEU A 1007 6.48 -27.17 -0.19
C LEU A 1007 5.47 -26.07 -0.52
N ARG A 1008 4.16 -26.36 -0.41
CA ARG A 1008 3.07 -25.46 -0.80
C ARG A 1008 3.14 -24.99 -2.25
N LEU A 1009 3.71 -25.80 -3.14
CA LEU A 1009 3.87 -25.53 -4.58
C LEU A 1009 2.90 -26.37 -5.41
N GLY A 1010 2.44 -25.82 -6.52
CA GLY A 1010 1.73 -26.57 -7.56
C GLY A 1010 2.47 -26.51 -8.91
N VAL A 1011 2.12 -27.45 -9.80
CA VAL A 1011 2.63 -27.50 -11.17
C VAL A 1011 2.02 -26.34 -11.97
N GLU A 1012 2.87 -25.54 -12.61
CA GLU A 1012 2.45 -24.38 -13.40
C GLU A 1012 1.84 -24.81 -14.74
N ALA A 1013 0.88 -24.03 -15.24
CA ALA A 1013 0.33 -24.23 -16.57
C ALA A 1013 1.45 -24.05 -17.60
N GLY A 1014 1.64 -25.03 -18.48
CA GLY A 1014 2.72 -25.02 -19.48
C GLY A 1014 4.11 -25.39 -18.94
N GLN A 1015 4.25 -25.79 -17.68
CA GLN A 1015 5.54 -26.25 -17.14
C GLN A 1015 6.06 -27.47 -17.91
N SER A 1016 7.29 -27.38 -18.42
CA SER A 1016 7.92 -28.49 -19.15
C SER A 1016 8.68 -29.44 -18.23
N PHE A 1017 8.44 -30.74 -18.41
CA PHE A 1017 9.18 -31.84 -17.78
C PHE A 1017 9.94 -32.69 -18.81
N ALA A 1018 10.28 -32.11 -19.97
CA ALA A 1018 10.92 -32.84 -21.06
C ALA A 1018 12.27 -33.47 -20.66
N ARG A 1019 13.03 -32.83 -19.75
CA ARG A 1019 14.28 -33.35 -19.20
C ARG A 1019 14.04 -34.62 -18.38
N GLU A 1020 13.07 -34.57 -17.47
CA GLU A 1020 12.69 -35.65 -16.56
C GLU A 1020 12.24 -36.87 -17.37
N TYR A 1021 11.34 -36.66 -18.33
CA TYR A 1021 10.85 -37.70 -19.21
C TYR A 1021 11.96 -38.30 -20.11
N TYR A 1022 12.87 -37.48 -20.63
CA TYR A 1022 14.02 -37.99 -21.38
C TYR A 1022 14.93 -38.88 -20.51
N LEU A 1023 15.24 -38.46 -19.28
CA LEU A 1023 16.05 -39.25 -18.36
C LEU A 1023 15.33 -40.54 -17.92
N LEU A 1024 14.01 -40.50 -17.75
CA LEU A 1024 13.19 -41.69 -17.50
C LEU A 1024 13.28 -42.66 -18.68
N ALA A 1025 13.17 -42.16 -19.91
CA ALA A 1025 13.31 -42.97 -21.10
C ALA A 1025 14.67 -43.70 -21.13
N LEU A 1026 15.77 -42.98 -20.88
CA LEU A 1026 17.09 -43.58 -20.79
C LEU A 1026 17.19 -44.65 -19.69
N CYS A 1027 16.58 -44.45 -18.53
CA CYS A 1027 16.58 -45.45 -17.46
C CYS A 1027 15.89 -46.74 -17.90
N TYR A 1028 14.69 -46.65 -18.48
CA TYR A 1028 13.94 -47.83 -18.93
C TYR A 1028 14.62 -48.53 -20.12
N GLU A 1029 15.21 -47.77 -21.03
CA GLU A 1029 16.03 -48.32 -22.11
C GLU A 1029 17.20 -49.15 -21.55
N LYS A 1030 17.93 -48.63 -20.56
CA LYS A 1030 19.02 -49.37 -19.89
C LYS A 1030 18.56 -50.61 -19.14
N LYS A 1031 17.28 -50.66 -18.75
CA LYS A 1031 16.62 -51.85 -18.18
C LYS A 1031 16.06 -52.81 -19.23
N GLY A 1032 16.09 -52.45 -20.52
CA GLY A 1032 15.51 -53.23 -21.62
C GLY A 1032 14.00 -53.07 -21.79
N ASP A 1033 13.36 -52.11 -21.12
CA ASP A 1033 11.93 -51.81 -21.23
C ASP A 1033 11.70 -50.69 -22.26
N PHE A 1034 11.85 -51.05 -23.54
CA PHE A 1034 11.75 -50.11 -24.66
C PHE A 1034 10.34 -49.53 -24.86
N MET A 1035 9.30 -50.26 -24.44
CA MET A 1035 7.91 -49.77 -24.48
C MET A 1035 7.70 -48.60 -23.52
N ARG A 1036 8.18 -48.72 -22.27
CA ARG A 1036 8.13 -47.59 -21.32
C ARG A 1036 9.08 -46.47 -21.71
N SER A 1037 10.24 -46.80 -22.28
CA SER A 1037 11.13 -45.79 -22.85
C SER A 1037 10.42 -44.95 -23.90
N LEU A 1038 9.74 -45.58 -24.86
CA LEU A 1038 8.97 -44.90 -25.90
C LEU A 1038 7.83 -44.06 -25.31
N ALA A 1039 7.10 -44.59 -24.32
CA ALA A 1039 6.02 -43.86 -23.66
C ALA A 1039 6.52 -42.55 -23.02
N HIS A 1040 7.68 -42.58 -22.35
CA HIS A 1040 8.27 -41.37 -21.77
C HIS A 1040 8.83 -40.42 -22.84
N CYS A 1041 9.37 -40.92 -23.95
CA CYS A 1041 9.72 -40.06 -25.09
C CYS A 1041 8.49 -39.32 -25.66
N LYS A 1042 7.32 -39.98 -25.72
CA LYS A 1042 6.05 -39.34 -26.13
C LYS A 1042 5.60 -38.27 -25.14
N GLN A 1043 5.72 -38.52 -23.84
CA GLN A 1043 5.43 -37.52 -22.81
C GLN A 1043 6.36 -36.31 -22.89
N ALA A 1044 7.66 -36.53 -23.14
CA ALA A 1044 8.60 -35.45 -23.37
C ALA A 1044 8.20 -34.60 -24.60
N ALA A 1045 7.73 -35.25 -25.68
CA ALA A 1045 7.27 -34.57 -26.89
C ALA A 1045 6.01 -33.72 -26.65
N GLN A 1046 5.06 -34.21 -25.83
CA GLN A 1046 3.87 -33.46 -25.41
C GLN A 1046 4.21 -32.29 -24.48
N SER A 1047 5.33 -32.37 -23.76
CA SER A 1047 5.83 -31.34 -22.84
C SER A 1047 6.82 -30.38 -23.52
N LYS A 1048 6.59 -30.05 -24.80
CA LYS A 1048 7.51 -29.23 -25.62
C LYS A 1048 7.74 -27.84 -24.97
N PRO A 1049 8.97 -27.51 -24.57
CA PRO A 1049 9.28 -26.18 -24.07
C PRO A 1049 9.51 -25.19 -25.22
N ALA A 1050 9.53 -23.89 -24.90
CA ALA A 1050 9.95 -22.85 -25.85
C ALA A 1050 11.39 -23.10 -26.38
N PRO A 1051 11.72 -22.69 -27.62
CA PRO A 1051 13.02 -22.98 -28.24
C PRO A 1051 14.25 -22.48 -27.45
N ASP A 1052 14.11 -21.37 -26.73
CA ASP A 1052 15.12 -20.74 -25.89
C ASP A 1052 15.21 -21.33 -24.47
N HIS A 1053 14.27 -22.21 -24.10
CA HIS A 1053 14.24 -22.82 -22.79
C HIS A 1053 15.47 -23.71 -22.54
N ARG A 1054 16.02 -23.64 -21.31
CA ARG A 1054 17.23 -24.36 -20.89
C ARG A 1054 17.22 -25.88 -21.10
N HIS A 1055 16.04 -26.49 -21.27
CA HIS A 1055 15.83 -27.93 -21.46
C HIS A 1055 15.32 -28.33 -22.85
N TYR A 1056 15.35 -27.41 -23.83
CA TYR A 1056 14.94 -27.71 -25.21
C TYR A 1056 15.80 -28.81 -25.85
N LYS A 1057 17.09 -28.90 -25.48
CA LYS A 1057 18.00 -29.95 -25.97
C LYS A 1057 17.54 -31.34 -25.56
N GLU A 1058 17.07 -31.52 -24.33
CA GLU A 1058 16.54 -32.80 -23.84
C GLU A 1058 15.25 -33.18 -24.55
N TYR A 1059 14.36 -32.22 -24.83
CA TYR A 1059 13.19 -32.43 -25.68
C TYR A 1059 13.60 -32.97 -27.07
N VAL A 1060 14.55 -32.31 -27.75
CA VAL A 1060 15.00 -32.74 -29.09
C VAL A 1060 15.55 -34.17 -29.05
N LYS A 1061 16.37 -34.49 -28.04
CA LYS A 1061 16.91 -35.84 -27.84
C LYS A 1061 15.80 -36.87 -27.60
N ALA A 1062 14.78 -36.51 -26.83
CA ALA A 1062 13.64 -37.38 -26.57
C ALA A 1062 12.83 -37.66 -27.84
N VAL A 1063 12.61 -36.64 -28.69
CA VAL A 1063 11.93 -36.81 -29.99
C VAL A 1063 12.76 -37.67 -30.95
N GLN A 1064 14.07 -37.45 -31.05
CA GLN A 1064 14.95 -38.31 -31.85
C GLN A 1064 14.89 -39.76 -31.39
N LYS A 1065 14.92 -39.98 -30.07
CA LYS A 1065 14.81 -41.30 -29.46
C LYS A 1065 13.43 -41.95 -29.68
N MET A 1066 12.37 -41.15 -29.65
CA MET A 1066 11.01 -41.58 -29.99
C MET A 1066 10.99 -42.18 -31.39
N THR A 1067 11.51 -41.44 -32.38
CA THR A 1067 11.57 -41.88 -33.77
C THR A 1067 12.42 -43.14 -33.94
N GLU A 1068 13.56 -43.24 -33.25
CA GLU A 1068 14.41 -44.44 -33.24
C GLU A 1068 13.64 -45.67 -32.75
N LEU A 1069 12.96 -45.57 -31.60
CA LEU A 1069 12.22 -46.69 -31.00
C LEU A 1069 10.97 -47.07 -31.80
N GLU A 1070 10.28 -46.09 -32.41
CA GLU A 1070 9.15 -46.36 -33.31
C GLU A 1070 9.61 -47.07 -34.58
N TRP A 1071 10.74 -46.66 -35.16
CA TRP A 1071 11.34 -47.32 -36.31
C TRP A 1071 11.76 -48.76 -36.02
N LEU A 1072 12.21 -49.04 -34.79
CA LEU A 1072 12.54 -50.38 -34.31
C LEU A 1072 11.30 -51.25 -33.99
N GLY A 1073 10.08 -50.76 -34.20
CA GLY A 1073 8.84 -51.53 -34.06
C GLY A 1073 8.20 -51.50 -32.67
N PHE A 1074 8.69 -50.67 -31.73
CA PHE A 1074 8.12 -50.59 -30.37
C PHE A 1074 6.87 -49.68 -30.27
N GLY A 1075 6.39 -49.11 -31.38
CA GLY A 1075 5.23 -48.19 -31.42
C GLY A 1075 3.98 -48.71 -32.11
N SER A 1076 4.07 -49.81 -32.85
CA SER A 1076 2.94 -50.44 -33.55
C SER A 1076 2.29 -51.46 -32.62
N GLY A 1077 1.17 -51.09 -32.01
CA GLY A 1077 0.24 -52.09 -31.48
C GLY A 1077 -0.15 -53.04 -32.62
N CYS A 1078 -0.14 -54.34 -32.34
CA CYS A 1078 -0.78 -55.35 -33.17
C CYS A 1078 -2.21 -54.88 -33.52
N ALA A 1079 -2.41 -54.57 -34.79
CA ALA A 1079 -3.67 -54.68 -35.49
C ALA A 1079 -3.36 -55.49 -36.77
N GLU A 1080 -3.38 -56.82 -36.61
CA GLU A 1080 -3.97 -57.70 -37.62
C GLU A 1080 -5.44 -57.93 -37.23
#